data_AF-A0A933P3B2-F1
#
_entry.id   AF-A0A933P3B2-F1
#
_cell.length_a   1.000
_cell.length_b   1.000
_cell.length_c   1.000
_cell.angle_alpha   90.00
_cell.angle_beta   90.00
_cell.angle_gamma   90.00
#
_symmetry.space_group_name_H-M   'P 1'
#
loop_
_entity.id
_entity.type
_entity.pdbx_description
1 polymer ?
#
loop_
_entity_poly.entity_id
_entity_poly.type
_entity_poly.pdbx_seq_one_letter_code
_entity_poly.pdbx_strand_id
1 'polypeptide(L)'
;MSALSRFVVRVGAALLLVGLLVVLPVAVIVLVGLPELSVSHWRSLWTTGRVDGALVVQVGTVLFVVLWAWFAVTALAELWHVAQRVVRREPVAPLERGPSRLVRGLVRLAVLSGAALVTMSTGATTGATDTLLQTTRPAPVVDAVVVGPRVALPPNQVMSAVPRPASSSTSGLTAAVLLSAGALAAVEVRRRRRLRASDVGEHWPPPAAGVAETEMLLRSIGAGERVARLDLALRVAARDLAVQRACVVAASLEADGAVLLYIDRPATPRSGAWESSGATWCLPATVLLEELAPGARECAQPCPALAHLGGVEGGGEFFVDLEAVGVLAIDSPHGSIILRALAASMSVSPFLDAGRVFTAGLDDGVLDWTRGVDCPDLASAQHEAHLLASYATTNTMSTFALRVRGTAGEAWEPAVVIGTVGHDDVVVPRRGVGMALSGVDAEYRLEFDGCGHVLQPLGVRVLPIGLERSVVRSLRAFVVEAEQPLPFEPPAVNHAPFEEPEWSLMVRVLGQVEVVSCDGESVAFDRSKALELAVWLSQHRERSTRTAARTALWDLEVRSATFANVVSDARRAMARVAEPPHGEEWIARTLTEDLPLHPQVVTDAELLAARVAAARGCPHHEAIEVLRPGLELITGLPFSGTNYLWTDAEGHSSALVLLATGAAIELAHRYLAVGDVDGVFWATGQGLRVLSGHEELIALRMRAHAQRGDLAGVRHEWESYERALAADPWAAAEPAPKLVALRRELLSPMVRTTA
;
A
#
# COMPACT_ATOMS: atom_id res chain seq x y z
N MET A 1 -12.34 13.12 -24.87
CA MET A 1 -13.73 12.68 -25.18
C MET A 1 -14.53 13.83 -25.76
N SER A 2 -15.00 13.71 -27.00
CA SER A 2 -15.82 14.73 -27.68
C SER A 2 -17.18 14.93 -26.99
N ALA A 3 -17.83 16.09 -27.16
CA ALA A 3 -19.17 16.36 -26.61
C ALA A 3 -20.22 15.32 -27.05
N LEU A 4 -20.07 14.79 -28.27
CA LEU A 4 -20.91 13.73 -28.84
C LEU A 4 -20.73 12.39 -28.10
N SER A 5 -19.48 11.98 -27.80
CA SER A 5 -19.21 10.75 -27.03
C SER A 5 -19.85 10.81 -25.63
N ARG A 6 -19.85 11.99 -25.01
CA ARG A 6 -20.50 12.20 -23.72
C ARG A 6 -22.01 12.08 -23.85
N PHE A 7 -22.63 12.62 -24.89
CA PHE A 7 -24.08 12.51 -25.12
C PHE A 7 -24.55 11.07 -25.36
N VAL A 8 -23.83 10.29 -26.18
CA VAL A 8 -24.18 8.89 -26.48
C VAL A 8 -24.10 8.01 -25.24
N VAL A 9 -23.01 8.14 -24.46
CA VAL A 9 -22.85 7.41 -23.19
C VAL A 9 -23.97 7.75 -22.19
N ARG A 10 -24.45 9.01 -22.20
CA ARG A 10 -25.53 9.48 -21.31
C ARG A 10 -26.90 8.92 -21.67
N VAL A 11 -27.27 8.93 -22.96
CA VAL A 11 -28.54 8.36 -23.42
C VAL A 11 -28.56 6.84 -23.22
N GLY A 12 -27.42 6.18 -23.48
CA GLY A 12 -27.25 4.76 -23.20
C GLY A 12 -27.49 4.41 -21.72
N ALA A 13 -26.92 5.19 -20.80
CA ALA A 13 -27.10 4.97 -19.37
C ALA A 13 -28.56 5.18 -18.89
N ALA A 14 -29.26 6.17 -19.42
CA ALA A 14 -30.66 6.42 -19.07
C ALA A 14 -31.59 5.30 -19.60
N LEU A 15 -31.38 4.85 -20.84
CA LEU A 15 -32.13 3.73 -21.42
C LEU A 15 -31.85 2.41 -20.68
N LEU A 16 -30.58 2.19 -20.29
CA LEU A 16 -30.19 1.04 -19.47
C LEU A 16 -30.90 1.06 -18.11
N LEU A 17 -30.96 2.22 -17.45
CA LEU A 17 -31.62 2.36 -16.15
C LEU A 17 -33.13 2.08 -16.24
N VAL A 18 -33.81 2.58 -17.28
CA VAL A 18 -35.23 2.30 -17.53
C VAL A 18 -35.44 0.82 -17.88
N GLY A 19 -34.56 0.23 -18.68
CA GLY A 19 -34.57 -1.19 -19.00
C GLY A 19 -34.49 -2.07 -17.75
N LEU A 20 -33.59 -1.73 -16.82
CA LEU A 20 -33.41 -2.46 -15.56
C LEU A 20 -34.55 -2.26 -14.57
N LEU A 21 -35.11 -1.04 -14.48
CA LEU A 21 -36.17 -0.72 -13.52
C LEU A 21 -37.56 -1.16 -13.96
N VAL A 22 -37.83 -1.26 -15.27
CA VAL A 22 -39.21 -1.49 -15.76
C VAL A 22 -39.28 -2.70 -16.67
N VAL A 23 -38.40 -2.81 -17.65
CA VAL A 23 -38.51 -3.85 -18.69
C VAL A 23 -38.14 -5.23 -18.14
N LEU A 24 -37.04 -5.32 -17.39
CA LEU A 24 -36.57 -6.56 -16.79
C LEU A 24 -37.58 -7.21 -15.82
N PRO A 25 -38.16 -6.50 -14.82
CA PRO A 25 -39.15 -7.11 -13.93
C PRO A 25 -40.44 -7.50 -14.66
N VAL A 26 -40.90 -6.70 -15.62
CA VAL A 26 -42.09 -7.03 -16.43
C VAL A 26 -41.83 -8.28 -17.28
N ALA A 27 -40.66 -8.39 -17.90
CA ALA A 27 -40.28 -9.58 -18.67
C ALA A 27 -40.24 -10.84 -17.79
N VAL A 28 -39.66 -10.76 -16.59
CA VAL A 28 -39.64 -11.89 -15.64
C VAL A 28 -41.05 -12.26 -15.16
N ILE A 29 -41.90 -11.28 -14.87
CA ILE A 29 -43.30 -11.53 -14.47
C ILE A 29 -44.10 -12.18 -15.60
N VAL A 30 -43.91 -11.75 -16.85
CA VAL A 30 -44.60 -12.32 -18.02
C VAL A 30 -44.10 -13.73 -18.34
N LEU A 31 -42.81 -14.00 -18.14
CA LEU A 31 -42.19 -15.26 -18.54
C LEU A 31 -42.30 -16.35 -17.47
N VAL A 32 -42.39 -15.97 -16.18
CA VAL A 32 -42.38 -16.89 -15.03
C VAL A 32 -43.69 -16.86 -14.24
N GLY A 33 -44.52 -15.82 -14.37
CA GLY A 33 -45.73 -15.62 -13.57
C GLY A 33 -45.45 -14.99 -12.19
N LEU A 34 -46.47 -14.40 -11.57
CA LEU A 34 -46.36 -13.87 -10.21
C LEU A 34 -46.25 -15.03 -9.20
N PRO A 35 -45.27 -15.02 -8.29
CA PRO A 35 -45.13 -16.08 -7.30
C PRO A 35 -46.32 -16.05 -6.34
N GLU A 36 -47.11 -17.13 -6.32
CA GLU A 36 -48.08 -17.36 -5.24
C GLU A 36 -47.29 -17.69 -3.95
N LEU A 37 -47.12 -16.68 -3.08
CA LEU A 37 -46.53 -16.85 -1.75
C LEU A 37 -47.51 -17.60 -0.84
N SER A 38 -47.70 -18.89 -1.08
CA SER A 38 -48.55 -19.74 -0.25
C SER A 38 -47.71 -20.44 0.83
N VAL A 39 -48.08 -20.23 2.10
CA VAL A 39 -47.42 -20.79 3.29
C VAL A 39 -47.54 -22.33 3.34
N SER A 40 -48.51 -22.91 2.63
CA SER A 40 -48.72 -24.36 2.57
C SER A 40 -47.65 -25.10 1.74
N HIS A 41 -47.05 -24.46 0.73
CA HIS A 41 -45.98 -25.06 -0.09
C HIS A 41 -44.62 -25.14 0.62
N TRP A 42 -44.30 -24.16 1.47
CA TRP A 42 -43.08 -24.21 2.30
C TRP A 42 -43.13 -25.30 3.38
N ARG A 43 -44.33 -25.65 3.84
CA ARG A 43 -44.54 -26.75 4.81
C ARG A 43 -44.38 -28.14 4.21
N SER A 44 -44.73 -28.33 2.94
CA SER A 44 -44.53 -29.62 2.25
C SER A 44 -43.05 -29.89 1.95
N LEU A 45 -42.26 -28.85 1.66
CA LEU A 45 -40.80 -28.90 1.51
C LEU A 45 -40.09 -29.44 2.75
N TRP A 46 -40.43 -28.92 3.93
CA TRP A 46 -39.83 -29.35 5.20
C TRP A 46 -40.21 -30.77 5.62
N THR A 47 -41.31 -31.31 5.08
CA THR A 47 -41.80 -32.64 5.45
C THR A 47 -41.42 -33.74 4.46
N THR A 48 -41.16 -33.41 3.18
CA THR A 48 -40.94 -34.42 2.13
C THR A 48 -39.51 -34.45 1.55
N GLY A 49 -38.69 -33.41 1.77
CA GLY A 49 -37.27 -33.41 1.40
C GLY A 49 -36.96 -33.54 -0.10
N ARG A 50 -37.95 -33.41 -0.98
CA ARG A 50 -37.79 -33.44 -2.44
C ARG A 50 -37.88 -32.03 -3.02
N VAL A 51 -36.92 -31.67 -3.86
CA VAL A 51 -36.88 -30.39 -4.57
C VAL A 51 -37.30 -30.64 -6.02
N ASP A 52 -38.53 -30.27 -6.38
CA ASP A 52 -39.02 -30.33 -7.76
C ASP A 52 -38.55 -29.10 -8.56
N GLY A 53 -38.41 -29.24 -9.88
CA GLY A 53 -37.93 -28.16 -10.76
C GLY A 53 -38.77 -26.89 -10.72
N ALA A 54 -40.08 -27.01 -10.50
CA ALA A 54 -40.99 -25.86 -10.34
C ALA A 54 -40.69 -25.04 -9.07
N LEU A 55 -40.17 -25.70 -8.03
CA LEU A 55 -39.83 -25.10 -6.75
C LEU A 55 -38.51 -24.32 -6.82
N VAL A 56 -37.54 -24.83 -7.58
CA VAL A 56 -36.30 -24.11 -7.90
C VAL A 56 -36.60 -22.81 -8.65
N VAL A 57 -37.52 -22.87 -9.61
CA VAL A 57 -37.97 -21.68 -10.35
C VAL A 57 -38.64 -20.67 -9.40
N GLN A 58 -39.53 -21.10 -8.51
CA GLN A 58 -40.17 -20.20 -7.54
C GLN A 58 -39.18 -19.55 -6.56
N VAL A 59 -38.24 -20.32 -6.01
CA VAL A 59 -37.19 -19.79 -5.13
C VAL A 59 -36.32 -18.79 -5.88
N GLY A 60 -35.97 -19.10 -7.14
CA GLY A 60 -35.25 -18.19 -8.03
C GLY A 60 -36.02 -16.89 -8.29
N THR A 61 -37.34 -16.95 -8.52
CA THR A 61 -38.19 -15.78 -8.72
C THR A 61 -38.30 -14.93 -7.46
N VAL A 62 -38.46 -15.54 -6.28
CA VAL A 62 -38.50 -14.80 -5.00
C VAL A 62 -37.16 -14.10 -4.76
N LEU A 63 -36.04 -14.79 -4.96
CA LEU A 63 -34.71 -14.20 -4.83
C LEU A 63 -34.50 -13.05 -5.82
N PHE A 64 -34.93 -13.21 -7.07
CA PHE A 64 -34.90 -12.15 -8.08
C PHE A 64 -35.73 -10.93 -7.66
N VAL A 65 -36.96 -11.13 -7.17
CA VAL A 65 -37.83 -10.02 -6.73
C VAL A 65 -37.20 -9.29 -5.54
N VAL A 66 -36.60 -10.00 -4.58
CA VAL A 66 -35.91 -9.38 -3.43
C VAL A 66 -34.70 -8.55 -3.88
N LEU A 67 -33.84 -9.13 -4.73
CA LEU A 67 -32.65 -8.45 -5.25
C LEU A 67 -33.03 -7.24 -6.13
N TRP A 68 -34.06 -7.40 -6.97
CA TRP A 68 -34.58 -6.31 -7.81
C TRP A 68 -35.22 -5.21 -6.98
N ALA A 69 -35.99 -5.54 -5.93
CA ALA A 69 -36.59 -4.55 -5.04
C ALA A 69 -35.50 -3.75 -4.30
N TRP A 70 -34.46 -4.41 -3.80
CA TRP A 70 -33.30 -3.73 -3.21
C TRP A 70 -32.61 -2.79 -4.22
N PHE A 71 -32.40 -3.23 -5.45
CA PHE A 71 -31.86 -2.41 -6.54
C PHE A 71 -32.76 -1.19 -6.83
N ALA A 72 -34.07 -1.39 -6.97
CA ALA A 72 -35.03 -0.35 -7.29
C ALA A 72 -35.15 0.71 -6.18
N VAL A 73 -35.21 0.28 -4.92
CA VAL A 73 -35.22 1.18 -3.76
C VAL A 73 -33.94 2.01 -3.71
N THR A 74 -32.78 1.37 -3.92
CA THR A 74 -31.48 2.07 -3.94
C THR A 74 -31.41 3.09 -5.07
N ALA A 75 -31.89 2.74 -6.27
CA ALA A 75 -31.91 3.63 -7.42
C ALA A 75 -32.85 4.82 -7.22
N LEU A 76 -34.06 4.60 -6.69
CA LEU A 76 -35.05 5.64 -6.40
C LEU A 76 -34.60 6.57 -5.27
N ALA A 77 -34.01 6.03 -4.20
CA ALA A 77 -33.46 6.80 -3.09
C ALA A 77 -32.34 7.73 -3.57
N GLU A 78 -31.46 7.24 -4.45
CA GLU A 78 -30.40 8.06 -5.03
C GLU A 78 -30.96 9.13 -5.99
N LEU A 79 -31.96 8.77 -6.81
CA LEU A 79 -32.60 9.71 -7.73
C LEU A 79 -33.28 10.86 -6.98
N TRP A 80 -33.95 10.53 -5.86
CA TRP A 80 -34.52 11.51 -4.95
C TRP A 80 -33.44 12.38 -4.29
N HIS A 81 -32.35 11.77 -3.81
CA HIS A 81 -31.24 12.49 -3.19
C HIS A 81 -30.58 13.50 -4.15
N VAL A 82 -30.32 13.09 -5.39
CA VAL A 82 -29.75 13.96 -6.42
C VAL A 82 -30.74 15.07 -6.80
N ALA A 83 -32.02 14.75 -7.00
CA ALA A 83 -33.04 15.74 -7.34
C ALA A 83 -33.18 16.82 -6.25
N GLN A 84 -33.19 16.44 -4.97
CA GLN A 84 -33.24 17.39 -3.85
C GLN A 84 -32.03 18.33 -3.82
N ARG A 85 -30.82 17.82 -4.07
CA ARG A 85 -29.60 18.65 -4.09
C ARG A 85 -29.49 19.55 -5.31
N VAL A 86 -29.95 19.09 -6.49
CA VAL A 86 -30.03 19.91 -7.70
C VAL A 86 -30.98 21.10 -7.50
N VAL A 87 -32.13 20.89 -6.85
CA VAL A 87 -33.08 21.97 -6.50
C VAL A 87 -32.45 22.94 -5.49
N ARG A 88 -31.62 22.46 -4.55
CA ARG A 88 -30.92 23.28 -3.54
C ARG A 88 -29.60 23.90 -4.01
N ARG A 89 -29.13 23.62 -5.22
CA ARG A 89 -27.83 24.05 -5.79
C ARG A 89 -26.61 23.67 -4.93
N GLU A 90 -26.65 22.53 -4.26
CA GLU A 90 -25.54 22.02 -3.45
C GLU A 90 -24.71 20.99 -4.24
N PRO A 91 -23.37 20.94 -4.05
CA PRO A 91 -22.54 19.92 -4.67
C PRO A 91 -22.93 18.51 -4.19
N VAL A 92 -22.97 17.56 -5.12
CA VAL A 92 -23.24 16.15 -4.82
C VAL A 92 -21.94 15.51 -4.29
N ALA A 93 -21.97 15.00 -3.06
CA ALA A 93 -20.82 14.36 -2.43
C ALA A 93 -20.33 13.12 -3.23
N PRO A 94 -19.05 12.71 -3.16
CA PRO A 94 -18.54 11.54 -3.87
C PRO A 94 -19.29 10.24 -3.52
N LEU A 95 -19.30 9.26 -4.43
CA LEU A 95 -19.92 7.95 -4.16
C LEU A 95 -19.03 7.12 -3.23
N GLU A 96 -19.56 6.75 -2.07
CA GLU A 96 -18.93 5.81 -1.13
C GLU A 96 -18.73 4.41 -1.76
N ARG A 97 -17.75 3.66 -1.22
CA ARG A 97 -17.47 2.28 -1.63
C ARG A 97 -18.48 1.35 -0.95
N GLY A 98 -19.19 0.56 -1.75
CA GLY A 98 -20.19 -0.39 -1.26
C GLY A 98 -20.93 -1.06 -2.43
N PRO A 99 -21.72 -2.11 -2.17
CA PRO A 99 -22.41 -2.88 -3.21
C PRO A 99 -23.37 -2.05 -4.06
N SER A 100 -23.86 -0.92 -3.53
CA SER A 100 -24.73 0.03 -4.24
C SER A 100 -24.00 1.04 -5.14
N ARG A 101 -22.65 1.05 -5.17
CA ARG A 101 -21.86 2.08 -5.89
C ARG A 101 -22.16 2.11 -7.38
N LEU A 102 -22.25 0.95 -8.03
CA LEU A 102 -22.54 0.85 -9.47
C LEU A 102 -23.94 1.40 -9.80
N VAL A 103 -24.93 1.09 -8.96
CA VAL A 103 -26.32 1.56 -9.11
C VAL A 103 -26.41 3.07 -8.94
N ARG A 104 -25.83 3.61 -7.86
CA ARG A 104 -25.82 5.06 -7.59
C ARG A 104 -25.01 5.83 -8.64
N GLY A 105 -23.94 5.23 -9.16
CA GLY A 105 -23.16 5.75 -10.28
C GLY A 105 -23.97 5.88 -11.57
N LEU A 106 -24.73 4.84 -11.92
CA LEU A 106 -25.64 4.86 -13.08
C LEU A 106 -26.74 5.92 -12.93
N VAL A 107 -27.36 6.02 -11.75
CA VAL A 107 -28.41 7.03 -11.47
C VAL A 107 -27.85 8.45 -11.55
N ARG A 108 -26.71 8.74 -10.92
CA ARG A 108 -26.08 10.07 -10.97
C ARG A 108 -25.68 10.46 -12.39
N LEU A 109 -25.15 9.51 -13.17
CA LEU A 109 -24.78 9.74 -14.56
C LEU A 109 -26.01 10.01 -15.44
N ALA A 110 -27.14 9.35 -15.17
CA ALA A 110 -28.42 9.62 -15.85
C ALA A 110 -29.05 10.96 -15.42
N VAL A 111 -29.08 11.29 -14.13
CA VAL A 111 -29.80 12.46 -13.57
C VAL A 111 -29.04 13.77 -13.71
N LEU A 112 -27.72 13.79 -13.44
CA LEU A 112 -26.89 15.01 -13.60
C LEU A 112 -26.78 15.46 -15.07
N SER A 113 -27.21 14.60 -16.00
CA SER A 113 -27.28 14.89 -17.43
C SER A 113 -28.63 15.50 -17.87
N GLY A 114 -29.67 15.48 -17.03
CA GLY A 114 -31.01 16.01 -17.34
C GLY A 114 -31.20 17.51 -17.07
N ALA A 115 -30.33 18.14 -16.28
CA ALA A 115 -30.46 19.55 -15.88
C ALA A 115 -30.19 20.56 -17.02
N ALA A 116 -29.74 20.10 -18.19
CA ALA A 116 -29.53 20.95 -19.37
C ALA A 116 -30.74 20.99 -20.34
N LEU A 117 -31.79 20.18 -20.11
CA LEU A 117 -32.89 20.04 -21.08
C LEU A 117 -34.04 21.05 -20.91
N VAL A 118 -34.05 21.88 -19.86
CA VAL A 118 -35.13 22.87 -19.62
C VAL A 118 -34.85 24.23 -20.28
N THR A 119 -33.65 24.46 -20.83
CA THR A 119 -33.24 25.81 -21.26
C THR A 119 -33.10 26.06 -22.77
N MET A 120 -33.29 25.10 -23.68
CA MET A 120 -33.15 25.36 -25.14
C MET A 120 -34.30 24.78 -25.98
N SER A 121 -35.39 25.56 -25.95
CA SER A 121 -36.36 25.88 -27.01
C SER A 121 -36.21 25.25 -28.42
N THR A 122 -37.35 24.80 -28.96
CA THR A 122 -37.85 25.05 -30.33
C THR A 122 -36.81 25.38 -31.41
N GLY A 123 -36.61 24.46 -32.36
CA GLY A 123 -35.87 24.73 -33.60
C GLY A 123 -35.79 23.46 -34.45
N ALA A 124 -36.34 23.53 -35.66
CA ALA A 124 -36.72 22.41 -36.51
C ALA A 124 -35.57 21.81 -37.36
N THR A 125 -35.71 20.50 -37.63
CA THR A 125 -35.50 19.74 -38.90
C THR A 125 -34.15 19.78 -39.65
N THR A 126 -33.51 18.62 -39.84
CA THR A 126 -33.50 17.78 -41.09
C THR A 126 -32.32 16.78 -41.16
N GLY A 127 -32.60 15.56 -41.67
CA GLY A 127 -31.68 14.59 -42.30
C GLY A 127 -30.80 13.74 -41.37
N ALA A 128 -31.14 12.53 -40.90
CA ALA A 128 -31.47 11.26 -41.57
C ALA A 128 -30.26 10.50 -42.20
N THR A 129 -29.91 9.39 -41.54
CA THR A 129 -29.51 8.04 -42.05
C THR A 129 -28.27 7.93 -42.96
N ASP A 130 -27.40 6.90 -42.87
CA ASP A 130 -27.66 5.50 -42.55
C ASP A 130 -26.37 4.76 -42.16
N THR A 131 -26.49 3.67 -41.39
CA THR A 131 -25.40 2.75 -41.01
C THR A 131 -25.91 1.32 -41.17
N LEU A 132 -25.15 0.49 -41.89
CA LEU A 132 -25.40 -0.95 -42.01
C LEU A 132 -24.63 -1.75 -40.95
N LEU A 133 -25.32 -2.80 -40.51
CA LEU A 133 -25.02 -3.82 -39.50
C LEU A 133 -23.80 -4.69 -39.82
N GLN A 134 -23.17 -5.24 -38.77
CA GLN A 134 -22.81 -6.66 -38.75
C GLN A 134 -22.74 -7.26 -37.34
N THR A 135 -23.28 -8.46 -37.25
CA THR A 135 -23.60 -9.28 -36.07
C THR A 135 -22.55 -10.35 -35.86
N THR A 136 -22.25 -10.77 -34.62
CA THR A 136 -21.75 -12.13 -34.35
C THR A 136 -22.21 -12.66 -32.99
N ARG A 137 -22.46 -13.99 -32.98
CA ARG A 137 -23.01 -14.87 -31.91
C ARG A 137 -21.89 -15.45 -31.00
N PRO A 138 -22.23 -16.05 -29.85
CA PRO A 138 -21.32 -16.84 -29.02
C PRO A 138 -21.45 -18.38 -29.22
N ALA A 139 -20.45 -19.13 -28.74
CA ALA A 139 -20.43 -20.60 -28.59
C ALA A 139 -19.68 -20.98 -27.27
N PRO A 140 -19.61 -22.25 -26.82
CA PRO A 140 -20.48 -22.81 -25.77
C PRO A 140 -19.74 -23.32 -24.50
N VAL A 141 -20.53 -23.72 -23.51
CA VAL A 141 -20.16 -24.20 -22.15
C VAL A 141 -19.98 -25.74 -22.14
N VAL A 142 -19.02 -26.25 -21.35
CA VAL A 142 -18.80 -27.69 -21.08
C VAL A 142 -18.97 -27.98 -19.58
N ASP A 143 -19.67 -29.08 -19.28
CA ASP A 143 -20.20 -29.52 -17.98
C ASP A 143 -19.18 -29.98 -16.93
N ALA A 144 -19.58 -29.84 -15.66
CA ALA A 144 -18.86 -30.29 -14.47
C ALA A 144 -19.22 -31.73 -14.06
N VAL A 145 -18.21 -32.50 -13.65
CA VAL A 145 -18.30 -33.91 -13.22
C VAL A 145 -18.69 -34.04 -11.74
N VAL A 146 -19.63 -34.94 -11.47
CA VAL A 146 -20.17 -35.32 -10.14
C VAL A 146 -19.26 -36.36 -9.46
N VAL A 147 -18.92 -36.15 -8.18
CA VAL A 147 -18.19 -37.11 -7.33
C VAL A 147 -19.15 -37.84 -6.38
N GLY A 148 -19.11 -39.18 -6.39
CA GLY A 148 -19.93 -40.09 -5.56
C GLY A 148 -19.42 -40.35 -4.13
N PRO A 149 -20.10 -41.22 -3.35
CA PRO A 149 -20.06 -41.21 -1.89
C PRO A 149 -18.86 -41.94 -1.26
N ARG A 150 -18.51 -41.50 -0.04
CA ARG A 150 -17.39 -41.97 0.80
C ARG A 150 -17.58 -43.41 1.30
N VAL A 151 -16.52 -44.22 1.15
CA VAL A 151 -16.35 -45.53 1.80
C VAL A 151 -15.60 -45.35 3.12
N ALA A 152 -16.07 -46.02 4.19
CA ALA A 152 -15.46 -46.05 5.52
C ALA A 152 -14.36 -47.13 5.61
N LEU A 153 -13.27 -46.83 6.32
CA LEU A 153 -12.18 -47.77 6.68
C LEU A 153 -11.78 -47.57 8.16
N PRO A 154 -11.17 -48.59 8.82
CA PRO A 154 -11.36 -48.93 10.24
C PRO A 154 -10.44 -48.19 11.23
N PRO A 155 -10.68 -48.31 12.56
CA PRO A 155 -9.98 -47.53 13.57
C PRO A 155 -8.67 -48.19 14.08
N ASN A 156 -7.81 -47.34 14.64
CA ASN A 156 -6.61 -47.57 15.46
C ASN A 156 -5.24 -47.71 14.77
N GLN A 157 -4.44 -46.64 14.89
CA GLN A 157 -3.14 -46.69 15.57
C GLN A 157 -2.78 -45.29 16.11
N VAL A 158 -2.87 -45.15 17.44
CA VAL A 158 -2.43 -43.98 18.20
C VAL A 158 -0.90 -43.97 18.18
N MET A 159 -0.32 -43.10 17.33
CA MET A 159 1.09 -42.74 17.44
C MET A 159 1.17 -41.46 18.27
N SER A 160 1.76 -41.61 19.47
CA SER A 160 1.96 -40.55 20.45
C SER A 160 2.67 -39.35 19.81
N ALA A 161 2.04 -38.18 19.87
CA ALA A 161 2.65 -36.92 19.50
C ALA A 161 3.75 -36.60 20.52
N VAL A 162 5.01 -36.83 20.13
CA VAL A 162 6.17 -36.30 20.84
C VAL A 162 6.08 -34.76 20.78
N PRO A 163 6.05 -34.05 21.91
CA PRO A 163 6.10 -32.59 21.90
C PRO A 163 7.44 -32.17 21.33
N ARG A 164 7.44 -31.49 20.18
CA ARG A 164 8.65 -30.82 19.69
C ARG A 164 8.96 -29.65 20.64
N PRO A 165 10.21 -29.48 21.10
CA PRO A 165 10.61 -28.25 21.76
C PRO A 165 10.49 -27.08 20.76
N ALA A 166 10.07 -25.92 21.26
CA ALA A 166 9.90 -24.68 20.50
C ALA A 166 11.20 -24.32 19.75
N SER A 167 11.21 -24.55 18.45
CA SER A 167 12.25 -24.07 17.54
C SER A 167 11.62 -23.08 16.57
N SER A 168 11.73 -21.77 16.82
CA SER A 168 11.55 -20.76 15.78
C SER A 168 11.82 -19.34 16.32
N SER A 169 13.05 -18.86 16.11
CA SER A 169 13.39 -17.43 16.16
C SER A 169 12.50 -16.56 15.25
N THR A 170 11.81 -17.16 14.28
CA THR A 170 10.89 -16.52 13.34
C THR A 170 9.51 -16.22 13.94
N SER A 171 9.07 -16.94 14.98
CA SER A 171 7.71 -16.81 15.53
C SER A 171 7.44 -15.47 16.22
N GLY A 172 8.46 -14.84 16.79
CA GLY A 172 8.33 -13.50 17.39
C GLY A 172 8.14 -12.41 16.34
N LEU A 173 8.87 -12.49 15.22
CA LEU A 173 8.82 -11.45 14.18
C LEU A 173 7.51 -11.47 13.39
N THR A 174 6.93 -12.65 13.13
CA THR A 174 5.63 -12.77 12.44
C THR A 174 4.48 -12.12 13.20
N ALA A 175 4.60 -11.96 14.51
CA ALA A 175 3.62 -11.26 15.36
C ALA A 175 3.94 -9.77 15.54
N ALA A 176 5.08 -9.26 15.05
CA ALA A 176 5.55 -7.90 15.33
C ALA A 176 5.03 -6.88 14.31
N VAL A 177 3.70 -6.72 14.22
CA VAL A 177 2.99 -5.85 13.25
C VAL A 177 3.54 -4.42 13.25
N LEU A 178 3.72 -3.77 14.40
CA LEU A 178 4.21 -2.38 14.45
C LEU A 178 5.64 -2.25 13.94
N LEU A 179 6.52 -3.15 14.39
CA LEU A 179 7.91 -3.22 13.96
C LEU A 179 8.00 -3.43 12.44
N SER A 180 7.20 -4.34 11.89
CA SER A 180 7.21 -4.65 10.46
C SER A 180 6.75 -3.47 9.62
N ALA A 181 5.63 -2.83 9.99
CA ALA A 181 5.15 -1.63 9.30
C ALA A 181 6.16 -0.48 9.41
N GLY A 182 6.73 -0.27 10.60
CA GLY A 182 7.70 0.77 10.87
C GLY A 182 9.01 0.61 10.11
N ALA A 183 9.60 -0.60 10.12
CA ALA A 183 10.84 -0.89 9.41
C ALA A 183 10.67 -0.76 7.88
N LEU A 184 9.56 -1.26 7.33
CA LEU A 184 9.25 -1.10 5.90
C LEU A 184 9.07 0.38 5.54
N ALA A 185 8.30 1.14 6.32
CA ALA A 185 8.11 2.57 6.07
C ALA A 185 9.44 3.33 6.14
N ALA A 186 10.27 3.08 7.15
CA ALA A 186 11.58 3.71 7.29
C ALA A 186 12.49 3.42 6.07
N VAL A 187 12.53 2.17 5.61
CA VAL A 187 13.30 1.78 4.42
C VAL A 187 12.73 2.44 3.17
N GLU A 188 11.42 2.44 2.95
CA GLU A 188 10.79 3.06 1.79
C GLU A 188 11.08 4.56 1.69
N VAL A 189 11.11 5.27 2.82
CA VAL A 189 11.53 6.68 2.90
C VAL A 189 12.97 6.86 2.45
N ARG A 190 13.89 6.08 3.02
CA ARG A 190 15.32 6.17 2.75
C ARG A 190 15.61 5.86 1.28
N ARG A 191 15.03 4.77 0.75
CA ARG A 191 15.13 4.39 -0.66
C ARG A 191 14.59 5.50 -1.56
N ARG A 192 13.41 6.05 -1.27
CA ARG A 192 12.81 7.11 -2.09
C ARG A 192 13.64 8.40 -2.07
N ARG A 193 14.18 8.79 -0.92
CA ARG A 193 15.10 9.93 -0.80
C ARG A 193 16.34 9.73 -1.68
N ARG A 194 16.94 8.53 -1.60
CA ARG A 194 18.10 8.13 -2.42
C ARG A 194 17.78 8.19 -3.92
N LEU A 195 16.63 7.64 -4.32
CA LEU A 195 16.17 7.67 -5.72
C LEU A 195 15.84 9.08 -6.23
N ARG A 196 15.35 9.99 -5.38
CA ARG A 196 15.11 11.39 -5.79
C ARG A 196 16.42 12.16 -6.00
N ALA A 197 17.43 11.84 -5.19
CA ALA A 197 18.73 12.48 -5.24
C ALA A 197 19.63 11.94 -6.35
N SER A 198 19.29 10.79 -6.95
CA SER A 198 20.17 10.06 -7.87
C SER A 198 20.54 10.82 -9.12
N ASP A 199 21.71 10.50 -9.67
CA ASP A 199 22.24 11.03 -10.92
C ASP A 199 22.38 9.94 -12.00
N VAL A 200 22.63 10.35 -13.25
CA VAL A 200 22.80 9.43 -14.39
C VAL A 200 24.05 8.57 -14.20
N GLY A 201 23.92 7.25 -14.38
CA GLY A 201 25.02 6.28 -14.24
C GLY A 201 25.11 5.62 -12.86
N GLU A 202 24.29 6.05 -11.91
CA GLU A 202 24.07 5.31 -10.68
C GLU A 202 23.16 4.10 -10.92
N HIS A 203 23.46 2.99 -10.25
CA HIS A 203 22.65 1.77 -10.36
C HIS A 203 22.26 1.22 -8.98
N TRP A 204 21.16 0.47 -8.94
CA TRP A 204 20.74 -0.22 -7.73
C TRP A 204 21.49 -1.55 -7.63
N PRO A 205 22.32 -1.78 -6.59
CA PRO A 205 22.98 -3.07 -6.42
C PRO A 205 21.94 -4.13 -6.01
N PRO A 206 22.08 -5.39 -6.44
CA PRO A 206 21.26 -6.48 -5.93
C PRO A 206 21.40 -6.56 -4.40
N PRO A 207 20.29 -6.67 -3.66
CA PRO A 207 20.31 -6.72 -2.21
C PRO A 207 20.99 -8.00 -1.73
N ALA A 208 21.58 -7.95 -0.53
CA ALA A 208 22.13 -9.16 0.09
C ALA A 208 20.99 -10.17 0.35
N ALA A 209 21.25 -11.47 0.15
CA ALA A 209 20.21 -12.50 0.25
C ALA A 209 19.43 -12.45 1.58
N GLY A 210 20.12 -12.28 2.72
CA GLY A 210 19.47 -12.17 4.03
C GLY A 210 18.63 -10.90 4.20
N VAL A 211 18.94 -9.82 3.48
CA VAL A 211 18.16 -8.57 3.49
C VAL A 211 16.90 -8.72 2.64
N ALA A 212 17.01 -9.31 1.45
CA ALA A 212 15.86 -9.65 0.61
C ALA A 212 14.88 -10.60 1.33
N GLU A 213 15.40 -11.63 1.99
CA GLU A 213 14.62 -12.56 2.82
C GLU A 213 13.91 -11.84 3.98
N THR A 214 14.62 -10.94 4.67
CA THR A 214 14.04 -10.13 5.75
C THR A 214 12.91 -9.25 5.23
N GLU A 215 13.10 -8.54 4.12
CA GLU A 215 12.07 -7.69 3.53
C GLU A 215 10.84 -8.50 3.07
N MET A 216 11.05 -9.62 2.40
CA MET A 216 9.97 -10.55 2.00
C MET A 216 9.14 -10.99 3.20
N LEU A 217 9.80 -11.38 4.29
CA LEU A 217 9.13 -11.76 5.53
C LEU A 217 8.31 -10.60 6.10
N LEU A 218 8.86 -9.40 6.20
CA LEU A 218 8.13 -8.23 6.71
C LEU A 218 6.92 -7.86 5.85
N ARG A 219 7.06 -7.89 4.51
CA ARG A 219 5.96 -7.58 3.58
C ARG A 219 4.85 -8.62 3.64
N SER A 220 5.18 -9.91 3.82
CA SER A 220 4.20 -10.99 3.95
C SER A 220 3.27 -10.84 5.17
N ILE A 221 3.68 -10.11 6.21
CA ILE A 221 2.86 -9.84 7.40
C ILE A 221 1.69 -8.90 7.06
N GLY A 222 1.81 -8.05 6.03
CA GLY A 222 0.73 -7.15 5.60
C GLY A 222 0.32 -6.11 6.66
N ALA A 223 1.27 -5.66 7.48
CA ALA A 223 1.00 -4.86 8.68
C ALA A 223 0.52 -3.41 8.43
N GLY A 224 0.80 -2.84 7.26
CA GLY A 224 0.64 -1.40 7.02
C GLY A 224 -0.79 -0.88 7.23
N GLU A 225 -1.79 -1.54 6.63
CA GLU A 225 -3.20 -1.12 6.75
C GLU A 225 -3.73 -1.27 8.18
N ARG A 226 -3.31 -2.33 8.87
CA ARG A 226 -3.65 -2.60 10.28
C ARG A 226 -3.13 -1.48 11.19
N VAL A 227 -1.88 -1.07 11.03
CA VAL A 227 -1.27 0.02 11.80
C VAL A 227 -1.90 1.37 11.47
N ALA A 228 -2.19 1.63 10.18
CA ALA A 228 -2.90 2.85 9.77
C ALA A 228 -4.30 2.94 10.37
N ARG A 229 -5.03 1.82 10.47
CA ARG A 229 -6.33 1.77 11.15
C ARG A 229 -6.24 2.20 12.60
N LEU A 230 -5.27 1.66 13.33
CA LEU A 230 -5.04 2.00 14.72
C LEU A 230 -4.70 3.50 14.87
N ASP A 231 -3.83 4.05 14.02
CA ASP A 231 -3.50 5.48 14.01
C ASP A 231 -4.75 6.36 13.84
N LEU A 232 -5.55 6.10 12.81
CA LEU A 232 -6.76 6.88 12.54
C LEU A 232 -7.76 6.76 13.69
N ALA A 233 -7.94 5.56 14.27
CA ALA A 233 -8.81 5.34 15.41
C ALA A 233 -8.38 6.17 16.63
N LEU A 234 -7.09 6.15 16.97
CA LEU A 234 -6.53 6.95 18.07
C LEU A 234 -6.78 8.44 17.86
N ARG A 235 -6.47 8.98 16.68
CA ARG A 235 -6.67 10.40 16.34
C ARG A 235 -8.14 10.83 16.41
N VAL A 236 -9.05 9.98 15.94
CA VAL A 236 -10.50 10.25 16.01
C VAL A 236 -11.00 10.26 17.45
N ALA A 237 -10.54 9.32 18.30
CA ALA A 237 -10.93 9.28 19.70
C ALA A 237 -10.35 10.44 20.53
N ALA A 238 -9.17 10.93 20.16
CA ALA A 238 -8.38 11.82 21.00
C ALA A 238 -9.08 13.12 21.39
N ARG A 239 -9.86 13.72 20.49
CA ARG A 239 -10.58 14.97 20.75
C ARG A 239 -11.61 14.82 21.87
N ASP A 240 -12.38 13.74 21.84
CA ASP A 240 -13.42 13.46 22.83
C ASP A 240 -12.79 13.12 24.19
N LEU A 241 -11.69 12.37 24.18
CA LEU A 241 -10.95 12.02 25.38
C LEU A 241 -10.28 13.24 26.04
N ALA A 242 -9.61 14.08 25.26
CA ALA A 242 -8.92 15.27 25.77
C ALA A 242 -9.86 16.28 26.43
N VAL A 243 -11.08 16.47 25.88
CA VAL A 243 -12.10 17.33 26.49
C VAL A 243 -12.54 16.80 27.86
N GLN A 244 -12.58 15.47 28.02
CA GLN A 244 -12.96 14.78 29.25
C GLN A 244 -11.78 14.57 30.22
N ARG A 245 -10.58 15.06 29.86
CA ARG A 245 -9.33 14.84 30.60
C ARG A 245 -9.02 13.36 30.80
N ALA A 246 -9.41 12.55 29.82
CA ALA A 246 -9.10 11.13 29.74
C ALA A 246 -8.03 10.92 28.66
N CYS A 247 -7.30 9.81 28.74
CA CYS A 247 -6.35 9.39 27.72
C CYS A 247 -6.38 7.88 27.50
N VAL A 248 -5.90 7.46 26.33
CA VAL A 248 -5.71 6.04 26.03
C VAL A 248 -4.49 5.54 26.81
N VAL A 249 -4.63 4.38 27.44
CA VAL A 249 -3.56 3.70 28.18
C VAL A 249 -3.08 2.46 27.43
N ALA A 250 -4.01 1.76 26.78
CA ALA A 250 -3.72 0.59 25.97
C ALA A 250 -4.70 0.48 24.81
N ALA A 251 -4.34 -0.30 23.80
CA ALA A 251 -5.22 -0.60 22.67
C ALA A 251 -5.07 -2.07 22.24
N SER A 252 -6.17 -2.67 21.81
CA SER A 252 -6.18 -3.94 21.09
C SER A 252 -6.61 -3.71 19.64
N LEU A 253 -5.92 -4.34 18.70
CA LEU A 253 -6.30 -4.44 17.30
C LEU A 253 -6.60 -5.90 16.99
N GLU A 254 -7.88 -6.24 17.00
CA GLU A 254 -8.38 -7.60 16.82
C GLU A 254 -8.06 -8.14 15.41
N ALA A 255 -8.11 -9.46 15.25
CA ALA A 255 -7.83 -10.12 13.97
C ALA A 255 -8.82 -9.74 12.85
N ASP A 256 -10.07 -9.40 13.22
CA ASP A 256 -11.10 -8.93 12.28
C ASP A 256 -10.96 -7.44 11.91
N GLY A 257 -10.04 -6.72 12.59
CA GLY A 257 -9.82 -5.29 12.42
C GLY A 257 -10.58 -4.41 13.41
N ALA A 258 -11.34 -4.93 14.37
CA ALA A 258 -11.91 -4.10 15.43
C ALA A 258 -10.80 -3.47 16.29
N VAL A 259 -11.01 -2.25 16.76
CA VAL A 259 -10.07 -1.54 17.65
C VAL A 259 -10.71 -1.33 19.00
N LEU A 260 -10.11 -1.86 20.06
CA LEU A 260 -10.52 -1.60 21.43
C LEU A 260 -9.52 -0.66 22.09
N LEU A 261 -9.99 0.43 22.68
CA LEU A 261 -9.18 1.38 23.45
C LEU A 261 -9.50 1.23 24.93
N TYR A 262 -8.47 1.11 25.74
CA TYR A 262 -8.53 1.13 27.20
C TYR A 262 -8.15 2.52 27.68
N ILE A 263 -9.02 3.13 28.48
CA ILE A 263 -8.94 4.53 28.88
C ILE A 263 -8.62 4.60 30.37
N ASP A 264 -7.82 5.57 30.78
CA ASP A 264 -7.39 5.74 32.18
C ASP A 264 -8.57 5.98 33.15
N ARG A 265 -9.67 6.53 32.64
CA ARG A 265 -10.89 6.81 33.38
C ARG A 265 -12.13 6.68 32.49
N PRO A 266 -13.33 6.43 33.06
CA PRO A 266 -14.56 6.38 32.29
C PRO A 266 -14.78 7.66 31.48
N ALA A 267 -15.05 7.49 30.18
CA ALA A 267 -15.33 8.58 29.25
C ALA A 267 -16.41 8.15 28.25
N THR A 268 -17.15 9.11 27.69
CA THR A 268 -18.21 8.82 26.72
C THR A 268 -17.84 9.36 25.34
N PRO A 269 -17.88 8.53 24.28
CA PRO A 269 -17.63 9.00 22.92
C PRO A 269 -18.80 9.89 22.47
N ARG A 270 -18.50 10.96 21.74
CA ARG A 270 -19.52 11.82 21.12
C ARG A 270 -19.86 11.36 19.72
N SER A 271 -18.90 10.74 19.04
CA SER A 271 -19.11 10.10 17.74
C SER A 271 -19.88 8.79 17.89
N GLY A 272 -20.88 8.56 17.01
CA GLY A 272 -21.62 7.31 16.96
C GLY A 272 -20.85 6.13 16.36
N ALA A 273 -19.60 6.33 15.92
CA ALA A 273 -18.74 5.25 15.44
C ALA A 273 -18.20 4.35 16.56
N TRP A 274 -18.20 4.84 17.80
CA TRP A 274 -17.66 4.14 18.96
C TRP A 274 -18.77 3.56 19.83
N GLU A 275 -18.61 2.29 20.19
CA GLU A 275 -19.36 1.65 21.25
C GLU A 275 -18.56 1.81 22.56
N SER A 276 -19.21 2.18 23.66
CA SER A 276 -18.52 2.37 24.94
C SER A 276 -19.08 1.48 26.02
N SER A 277 -18.19 0.86 26.79
CA SER A 277 -18.50 0.05 27.97
C SER A 277 -17.50 0.40 29.07
N GLY A 278 -17.94 1.23 30.03
CA GLY A 278 -17.08 1.69 31.13
C GLY A 278 -15.89 2.52 30.64
N ALA A 279 -14.68 2.03 30.89
CA ALA A 279 -13.42 2.64 30.47
C ALA A 279 -12.86 2.03 29.17
N THR A 280 -13.67 1.27 28.43
CA THR A 280 -13.30 0.66 27.16
C THR A 280 -14.17 1.21 26.03
N TRP A 281 -13.53 1.64 24.94
CA TRP A 281 -14.22 2.02 23.70
C TRP A 281 -13.88 1.03 22.59
N CYS A 282 -14.89 0.60 21.83
CA CYS A 282 -14.74 -0.31 20.71
C CYS A 282 -15.13 0.40 19.41
N LEU A 283 -14.26 0.30 18.41
CA LEU A 283 -14.53 0.70 17.03
C LEU A 283 -14.71 -0.57 16.20
N PRO A 284 -15.93 -0.86 15.72
CA PRO A 284 -16.20 -2.06 14.93
C PRO A 284 -15.36 -2.11 13.64
N ALA A 285 -14.98 -3.32 13.21
CA ALA A 285 -14.27 -3.56 11.95
C ALA A 285 -15.02 -3.03 10.71
N THR A 286 -16.36 -2.91 10.80
CA THR A 286 -17.22 -2.43 9.70
C THR A 286 -17.03 -0.96 9.36
N VAL A 287 -16.47 -0.15 10.27
CA VAL A 287 -16.17 1.27 10.00
C VAL A 287 -14.92 1.34 9.13
N LEU A 288 -15.00 1.89 7.93
CA LEU A 288 -13.87 1.91 6.99
C LEU A 288 -12.86 3.04 7.28
N LEU A 289 -11.63 2.90 6.78
CA LEU A 289 -10.57 3.90 6.97
C LEU A 289 -10.98 5.27 6.41
N GLU A 290 -11.70 5.30 5.30
CA GLU A 290 -12.17 6.52 4.65
C GLU A 290 -13.19 7.29 5.50
N GLU A 291 -13.91 6.60 6.39
CA GLU A 291 -14.85 7.21 7.33
C GLU A 291 -14.10 7.87 8.51
N LEU A 292 -12.97 7.29 8.92
CA LEU A 292 -12.12 7.81 9.99
C LEU A 292 -11.23 8.97 9.53
N ALA A 293 -10.76 8.93 8.28
CA ALA A 293 -9.74 9.82 7.76
C ALA A 293 -10.06 11.34 7.91
N PRO A 294 -11.30 11.84 7.66
CA PRO A 294 -11.61 13.25 7.85
C PRO A 294 -11.41 13.72 9.29
N GLY A 295 -11.88 12.95 10.28
CA GLY A 295 -11.73 13.30 11.69
C GLY A 295 -10.28 13.18 12.18
N ALA A 296 -9.55 12.19 11.68
CA ALA A 296 -8.15 11.99 12.05
C ALA A 296 -7.24 13.14 11.58
N ARG A 297 -7.55 13.83 10.49
CA ARG A 297 -6.75 14.98 9.98
C ARG A 297 -6.73 16.18 10.93
N GLU A 298 -7.69 16.26 11.84
CA GLU A 298 -7.79 17.35 12.82
C GLU A 298 -6.87 17.16 14.02
N CYS A 299 -6.21 16.00 14.15
CA CYS A 299 -5.39 15.64 15.29
C CYS A 299 -4.04 15.05 14.84
N ALA A 300 -2.94 15.54 15.41
CA ALA A 300 -1.65 14.85 15.34
C ALA A 300 -1.73 13.50 16.09
N GLN A 301 -0.70 12.65 15.98
CA GLN A 301 -0.66 11.38 16.71
C GLN A 301 -0.78 11.62 18.24
N PRO A 302 -1.88 11.22 18.92
CA PRO A 302 -2.04 11.47 20.35
C PRO A 302 -1.19 10.57 21.25
N CYS A 303 -0.87 9.34 20.80
CA CYS A 303 -0.18 8.31 21.58
C CYS A 303 1.14 7.87 20.90
N PRO A 304 2.13 8.77 20.75
CA PRO A 304 3.38 8.47 20.05
C PRO A 304 4.23 7.37 20.74
N ALA A 305 4.10 7.22 22.07
CA ALA A 305 4.79 6.18 22.85
C ALA A 305 4.02 4.84 22.93
N LEU A 306 3.07 4.61 22.01
CA LEU A 306 2.29 3.37 21.94
C LEU A 306 3.17 2.20 21.48
N ALA A 307 3.52 1.34 22.43
CA ALA A 307 4.41 0.20 22.24
C ALA A 307 3.63 -1.10 22.04
N HIS A 308 4.05 -1.89 21.05
CA HIS A 308 3.46 -3.20 20.73
C HIS A 308 3.98 -4.28 21.67
N LEU A 309 3.13 -4.79 22.56
CA LEU A 309 3.51 -5.84 23.50
C LEU A 309 3.50 -7.22 22.85
N GLY A 310 2.46 -7.51 22.06
CA GLY A 310 2.34 -8.78 21.33
C GLY A 310 0.89 -9.18 21.10
N GLY A 311 0.65 -10.48 20.90
CA GLY A 311 -0.67 -11.00 20.56
C GLY A 311 -1.61 -11.14 21.76
N VAL A 312 -2.91 -11.29 21.52
CA VAL A 312 -3.95 -11.56 22.55
C VAL A 312 -4.69 -12.87 22.33
N GLU A 313 -5.28 -13.42 23.40
CA GLU A 313 -6.20 -14.56 23.30
C GLU A 313 -7.39 -14.20 22.41
N GLY A 314 -7.66 -15.01 21.38
CA GLY A 314 -8.67 -14.72 20.35
C GLY A 314 -8.08 -14.22 19.02
N GLY A 315 -6.80 -13.84 19.01
CA GLY A 315 -6.08 -13.34 17.85
C GLY A 315 -6.21 -11.82 17.71
N GLY A 316 -5.12 -11.15 17.34
CA GLY A 316 -5.04 -9.69 17.37
C GLY A 316 -3.73 -9.24 18.00
N GLU A 317 -3.54 -7.94 18.10
CA GLU A 317 -2.34 -7.30 18.62
C GLU A 317 -2.67 -6.34 19.76
N PHE A 318 -1.83 -6.30 20.79
CA PHE A 318 -2.03 -5.48 21.97
C PHE A 318 -0.90 -4.49 22.19
N PHE A 319 -1.29 -3.27 22.54
CA PHE A 319 -0.42 -2.12 22.63
C PHE A 319 -0.62 -1.40 23.96
N VAL A 320 0.44 -0.80 24.48
CA VAL A 320 0.42 0.02 25.70
C VAL A 320 1.11 1.34 25.43
N ASP A 321 0.46 2.45 25.80
CA ASP A 321 1.08 3.77 25.72
C ASP A 321 2.01 3.95 26.92
N LEU A 322 3.32 3.86 26.66
CA LEU A 322 4.36 3.95 27.68
C LEU A 322 4.36 5.30 28.40
N GLU A 323 3.94 6.37 27.72
CA GLU A 323 3.85 7.70 28.35
C GLU A 323 2.64 7.80 29.27
N ALA A 324 1.51 7.20 28.87
CA ALA A 324 0.30 7.20 29.68
C ALA A 324 0.45 6.36 30.97
N VAL A 325 1.10 5.20 30.88
CA VAL A 325 1.40 4.34 32.05
C VAL A 325 2.59 4.86 32.87
N GLY A 326 3.47 5.65 32.25
CA GLY A 326 4.71 6.17 32.85
C GLY A 326 5.82 5.12 32.98
N VAL A 327 5.55 4.02 33.69
CA VAL A 327 6.48 2.89 33.84
C VAL A 327 5.73 1.57 33.62
N LEU A 328 6.18 0.80 32.63
CA LEU A 328 5.78 -0.57 32.41
C LEU A 328 6.88 -1.51 32.94
N ALA A 329 6.58 -2.26 34.01
CA ALA A 329 7.46 -3.30 34.51
C ALA A 329 7.33 -4.59 33.69
N ILE A 330 8.45 -5.16 33.25
CA ILE A 330 8.52 -6.44 32.56
C ILE A 330 9.01 -7.50 33.55
N ASP A 331 8.08 -8.20 34.17
CA ASP A 331 8.35 -9.30 35.10
C ASP A 331 8.19 -10.64 34.39
N SER A 332 9.27 -11.05 33.71
CA SER A 332 9.27 -12.26 32.91
C SER A 332 10.64 -12.94 32.87
N PRO A 333 10.69 -14.28 32.84
CA PRO A 333 11.93 -15.00 32.54
C PRO A 333 12.50 -14.68 31.14
N HIS A 334 11.69 -14.09 30.26
CA HIS A 334 12.06 -13.67 28.91
C HIS A 334 12.21 -12.15 28.78
N GLY A 335 12.34 -11.42 29.90
CA GLY A 335 12.33 -9.95 29.91
C GLY A 335 13.32 -9.31 28.93
N SER A 336 14.53 -9.87 28.78
CA SER A 336 15.55 -9.31 27.88
C SER A 336 15.16 -9.34 26.40
N ILE A 337 14.50 -10.41 25.93
CA ILE A 337 14.08 -10.52 24.52
C ILE A 337 12.82 -9.69 24.24
N ILE A 338 11.96 -9.51 25.25
CA ILE A 338 10.77 -8.64 25.18
C ILE A 338 11.19 -7.17 25.14
N LEU A 339 12.06 -6.74 26.05
CA LEU A 339 12.58 -5.37 26.06
C LEU A 339 13.35 -5.04 24.77
N ARG A 340 14.10 -5.99 24.22
CA ARG A 340 14.75 -5.83 22.92
C ARG A 340 13.73 -5.65 21.78
N ALA A 341 12.63 -6.40 21.81
CA ALA A 341 11.55 -6.24 20.83
C ALA A 341 10.90 -4.85 20.93
N LEU A 342 10.63 -4.37 22.15
CA LEU A 342 10.10 -3.02 22.38
C LEU A 342 11.07 -1.95 21.90
N ALA A 343 12.36 -2.07 22.22
CA ALA A 343 13.39 -1.14 21.73
C ALA A 343 13.46 -1.09 20.20
N ALA A 344 13.50 -2.26 19.56
CA ALA A 344 13.54 -2.36 18.11
C ALA A 344 12.29 -1.74 17.49
N SER A 345 11.09 -2.12 17.96
CA SER A 345 9.81 -1.61 17.47
C SER A 345 9.65 -0.11 17.66
N MET A 346 10.03 0.43 18.83
CA MET A 346 9.90 1.86 19.12
C MET A 346 10.89 2.69 18.28
N SER A 347 12.08 2.17 18.00
CA SER A 347 13.07 2.88 17.18
C SER A 347 12.61 3.15 15.74
N VAL A 348 11.72 2.32 15.20
CA VAL A 348 11.13 2.49 13.86
C VAL A 348 9.63 2.77 13.88
N SER A 349 9.06 3.08 15.04
CA SER A 349 7.60 3.24 15.17
C SER A 349 7.10 4.38 14.27
N PRO A 350 6.06 4.14 13.45
CA PRO A 350 5.42 5.20 12.67
C PRO A 350 4.62 6.17 13.55
N PHE A 351 4.40 5.84 14.83
CA PHE A 351 3.72 6.72 15.78
C PHE A 351 4.68 7.69 16.47
N LEU A 352 5.95 7.33 16.58
CA LEU A 352 6.99 8.14 17.23
C LEU A 352 7.78 8.91 16.17
N ASP A 353 7.25 10.06 15.74
CA ASP A 353 7.82 10.79 14.60
C ASP A 353 9.15 11.48 14.93
N ALA A 354 9.13 12.46 15.85
CA ALA A 354 10.33 13.18 16.29
C ALA A 354 10.77 12.85 17.74
N GLY A 355 10.11 11.89 18.39
CA GLY A 355 10.53 11.38 19.69
C GLY A 355 11.84 10.57 19.65
N ARG A 356 12.37 10.28 20.84
CA ARG A 356 13.65 9.58 21.02
C ARG A 356 13.49 8.32 21.86
N VAL A 357 14.25 7.29 21.54
CA VAL A 357 14.32 6.03 22.30
C VAL A 357 15.71 5.89 22.92
N PHE A 358 15.77 5.73 24.23
CA PHE A 358 17.01 5.52 24.98
C PHE A 358 17.03 4.09 25.50
N THR A 359 18.07 3.34 25.15
CA THR A 359 18.25 1.97 25.64
C THR A 359 19.33 1.88 26.69
N ALA A 360 19.18 0.96 27.64
CA ALA A 360 20.23 0.64 28.61
C ALA A 360 20.29 -0.87 28.88
N GLY A 361 21.46 -1.48 28.70
CA GLY A 361 21.70 -2.90 28.98
C GLY A 361 21.05 -3.89 28.00
N LEU A 362 20.69 -3.44 26.78
CA LEU A 362 19.95 -4.26 25.81
C LEU A 362 20.78 -4.83 24.64
N ASP A 363 22.09 -4.54 24.58
CA ASP A 363 23.06 -5.02 23.59
C ASP A 363 22.46 -5.15 22.17
N ASP A 364 22.41 -4.04 21.43
CA ASP A 364 21.88 -3.94 20.07
C ASP A 364 20.35 -3.77 19.90
N GLY A 365 19.62 -3.21 20.87
CA GLY A 365 18.16 -3.04 20.75
C GLY A 365 17.67 -2.02 19.70
N VAL A 366 18.51 -1.07 19.29
CA VAL A 366 18.15 0.01 18.37
C VAL A 366 18.31 -0.41 16.91
N LEU A 367 17.28 -0.18 16.08
CA LEU A 367 17.34 -0.37 14.63
C LEU A 367 17.68 0.92 13.89
N ASP A 368 17.02 2.02 14.27
CA ASP A 368 17.24 3.35 13.67
C ASP A 368 17.94 4.29 14.66
N TRP A 369 19.22 4.57 14.39
CA TRP A 369 20.05 5.46 15.19
C TRP A 369 19.71 6.95 15.05
N THR A 370 18.88 7.33 14.08
CA THR A 370 18.36 8.70 14.01
C THR A 370 17.36 8.99 15.13
N ARG A 371 16.75 7.94 15.70
CA ARG A 371 15.77 8.00 16.79
C ARG A 371 16.22 7.33 18.08
N GLY A 372 17.09 6.32 17.99
CA GLY A 372 17.57 5.55 19.13
C GLY A 372 18.97 5.94 19.61
N VAL A 373 19.20 5.90 20.91
CA VAL A 373 20.47 6.12 21.57
C VAL A 373 20.72 4.98 22.54
N ASP A 374 21.90 4.35 22.45
CA ASP A 374 22.31 3.33 23.41
C ASP A 374 23.14 3.98 24.52
N CYS A 375 22.64 3.89 25.75
CA CYS A 375 23.23 4.50 26.93
C CYS A 375 24.01 3.46 27.74
N PRO A 376 25.10 3.87 28.42
CA PRO A 376 25.93 2.95 29.19
C PRO A 376 25.18 2.34 30.39
N ASP A 377 24.25 3.10 30.97
CA ASP A 377 23.45 2.71 32.12
C ASP A 377 22.06 3.41 32.10
N LEU A 378 21.18 2.94 32.98
CA LEU A 378 19.81 3.45 33.06
C LEU A 378 19.75 4.89 33.57
N ALA A 379 20.66 5.27 34.47
CA ALA A 379 20.73 6.64 34.99
C ALA A 379 21.01 7.66 33.87
N SER A 380 21.92 7.33 32.96
CA SER A 380 22.26 8.13 31.77
C SER A 380 21.07 8.20 30.81
N ALA A 381 20.40 7.06 30.55
CA ALA A 381 19.22 7.02 29.70
C ALA A 381 18.08 7.91 30.25
N GLN A 382 17.83 7.84 31.57
CA GLN A 382 16.84 8.69 32.23
C GLN A 382 17.24 10.17 32.18
N HIS A 383 18.52 10.49 32.36
CA HIS A 383 18.99 11.87 32.31
C HIS A 383 18.69 12.52 30.95
N GLU A 384 19.10 11.87 29.86
CA GLU A 384 18.87 12.36 28.50
C GLU A 384 17.37 12.47 28.16
N ALA A 385 16.58 11.46 28.53
CA ALA A 385 15.13 11.48 28.34
C ALA A 385 14.47 12.66 29.07
N HIS A 386 14.89 12.92 30.32
CA HIS A 386 14.37 14.03 31.11
C HIS A 386 14.77 15.41 30.60
N LEU A 387 15.96 15.54 29.99
CA LEU A 387 16.38 16.79 29.35
C LEU A 387 15.48 17.13 28.16
N LEU A 388 15.15 16.13 27.33
CA LEU A 388 14.24 16.35 26.19
C LEU A 388 12.80 16.65 26.63
N ALA A 389 12.32 15.98 27.68
CA ALA A 389 10.95 16.13 28.17
C ALA A 389 10.73 17.37 29.07
N SER A 390 11.74 18.21 29.31
CA SER A 390 11.67 19.28 30.32
C SER A 390 10.49 20.23 30.12
N TYR A 391 10.15 20.57 28.87
CA TYR A 391 9.05 21.48 28.53
C TYR A 391 7.66 20.93 28.88
N ALA A 392 7.47 19.60 28.87
CA ALA A 392 6.21 18.97 29.25
C ALA A 392 5.91 19.10 30.76
N THR A 393 6.95 19.22 31.59
CA THR A 393 6.82 19.20 33.05
C THR A 393 6.21 20.49 33.63
N THR A 394 6.32 21.62 32.93
CA THR A 394 5.83 22.92 33.39
C THR A 394 4.36 23.18 33.04
N ASN A 395 3.72 22.28 32.29
CA ASN A 395 2.35 22.47 31.81
C ASN A 395 1.32 21.84 32.77
N THR A 396 0.18 22.49 32.94
CA THR A 396 -0.91 21.98 33.78
C THR A 396 -1.74 20.92 33.07
N MET A 397 -1.73 20.90 31.74
CA MET A 397 -2.38 19.90 30.90
C MET A 397 -1.52 18.65 30.69
N SER A 398 -2.14 17.52 30.33
CA SER A 398 -1.40 16.34 29.85
C SER A 398 -0.84 16.57 28.45
N THR A 399 0.27 15.92 28.12
CA THR A 399 0.88 15.91 26.78
C THR A 399 -0.10 15.42 25.71
N PHE A 400 -0.88 14.39 26.01
CA PHE A 400 -2.01 13.94 25.19
C PHE A 400 -2.94 15.10 24.80
N ALA A 401 -3.39 15.89 25.79
CA ALA A 401 -4.30 17.00 25.53
C ALA A 401 -3.62 18.20 24.84
N LEU A 402 -2.31 18.37 25.00
CA LEU A 402 -1.53 19.38 24.28
C LEU A 402 -1.39 19.04 22.79
N ARG A 403 -1.09 17.77 22.46
CA ARG A 403 -1.03 17.27 21.07
C ARG A 403 -2.36 17.46 20.35
N VAL A 404 -3.46 17.12 21.01
CA VAL A 404 -4.82 17.26 20.46
C VAL A 404 -5.18 18.72 20.15
N ARG A 405 -4.67 19.68 20.91
CA ARG A 405 -4.96 21.11 20.70
C ARG A 405 -4.06 21.78 19.66
N GLY A 406 -2.94 21.17 19.29
CA GLY A 406 -1.96 21.76 18.37
C GLY A 406 -1.40 23.10 18.85
N THR A 407 -1.35 23.33 20.17
CA THR A 407 -0.91 24.61 20.73
C THR A 407 0.60 24.81 20.54
N ALA A 408 0.97 25.99 20.04
CA ALA A 408 2.33 26.54 19.95
C ALA A 408 3.28 26.01 18.86
N GLY A 409 2.82 25.16 17.93
CA GLY A 409 3.71 24.61 16.88
C GLY A 409 4.75 23.60 17.38
N GLU A 410 4.71 23.27 18.67
CA GLU A 410 5.50 22.20 19.27
C GLU A 410 4.74 20.87 19.15
N ALA A 411 5.44 19.80 18.77
CA ALA A 411 4.85 18.46 18.60
C ALA A 411 4.64 17.71 19.93
N TRP A 412 5.20 18.21 21.05
CA TRP A 412 5.12 17.60 22.38
C TRP A 412 5.53 16.11 22.38
N GLU A 413 6.63 15.77 21.72
CA GLU A 413 7.09 14.39 21.55
C GLU A 413 7.60 13.79 22.87
N PRO A 414 7.33 12.50 23.13
CA PRO A 414 7.83 11.83 24.33
C PRO A 414 9.28 11.36 24.14
N ALA A 415 9.98 11.21 25.26
CA ALA A 415 11.18 10.39 25.35
C ALA A 415 10.81 9.00 25.89
N VAL A 416 11.33 7.95 25.28
CA VAL A 416 11.06 6.56 25.68
C VAL A 416 12.34 5.94 26.21
N VAL A 417 12.30 5.35 27.41
CA VAL A 417 13.44 4.65 28.02
C VAL A 417 13.14 3.16 28.11
N ILE A 418 14.02 2.30 27.60
CA ILE A 418 13.84 0.85 27.60
C ILE A 418 15.11 0.17 28.09
N GLY A 419 15.03 -0.62 29.15
CA GLY A 419 16.25 -1.19 29.72
C GLY A 419 16.08 -2.14 30.89
N THR A 420 17.20 -2.63 31.36
CA THR A 420 17.30 -3.46 32.57
C THR A 420 17.79 -2.61 33.73
N VAL A 421 17.13 -2.74 34.89
CA VAL A 421 17.49 -1.97 36.09
C VAL A 421 18.64 -2.67 36.82
N GLY A 422 19.72 -1.95 37.07
CA GLY A 422 20.84 -2.34 37.91
C GLY A 422 20.54 -2.20 39.40
N HIS A 423 21.40 -2.76 40.26
CA HIS A 423 21.16 -2.79 41.71
C HIS A 423 21.05 -1.40 42.38
N ASP A 424 21.71 -0.38 41.82
CA ASP A 424 21.77 0.98 42.37
C ASP A 424 20.90 1.99 41.59
N ASP A 425 20.14 1.53 40.61
CA ASP A 425 19.37 2.42 39.73
C ASP A 425 18.11 2.95 40.42
N VAL A 426 17.92 4.27 40.37
CA VAL A 426 16.71 4.94 40.85
C VAL A 426 15.82 5.27 39.65
N VAL A 427 14.57 4.82 39.67
CA VAL A 427 13.59 5.13 38.62
C VAL A 427 12.76 6.35 39.03
N VAL A 428 12.82 7.40 38.22
CA VAL A 428 12.06 8.64 38.45
C VAL A 428 11.14 8.92 37.26
N PRO A 429 9.85 8.58 37.34
CA PRO A 429 8.92 8.89 36.25
C PRO A 429 8.71 10.40 36.12
N ARG A 430 8.68 10.91 34.88
CA ARG A 430 8.36 12.32 34.58
C ARG A 430 7.36 12.42 33.43
N ARG A 431 6.58 13.50 33.43
CA ARG A 431 5.71 13.84 32.28
C ARG A 431 6.55 13.98 31.01
N GLY A 432 6.03 13.45 29.90
CA GLY A 432 6.76 13.41 28.64
C GLY A 432 7.79 12.28 28.55
N VAL A 433 7.90 11.42 29.56
CA VAL A 433 8.77 10.24 29.53
C VAL A 433 7.96 8.97 29.78
N GLY A 434 8.08 8.00 28.86
CA GLY A 434 7.55 6.65 29.03
C GLY A 434 8.68 5.65 29.22
N MET A 435 8.52 4.69 30.13
CA MET A 435 9.58 3.73 30.48
C MET A 435 9.08 2.29 30.38
N ALA A 436 9.88 1.38 29.83
CA ALA A 436 9.68 -0.06 29.89
C ALA A 436 10.93 -0.72 30.48
N LEU A 437 10.81 -1.29 31.68
CA LEU A 437 11.95 -1.69 32.50
C LEU A 437 11.77 -3.09 33.08
N SER A 438 12.86 -3.83 33.25
CA SER A 438 12.86 -5.08 34.02
C SER A 438 13.56 -4.89 35.38
N GLY A 439 13.12 -5.63 36.39
CA GLY A 439 13.68 -5.53 37.75
C GLY A 439 13.12 -4.37 38.58
N VAL A 440 11.96 -3.84 38.21
CA VAL A 440 11.26 -2.77 38.94
C VAL A 440 9.85 -3.20 39.32
N ASP A 441 9.32 -2.60 40.38
CA ASP A 441 7.91 -2.68 40.73
C ASP A 441 7.18 -1.45 40.22
N ALA A 442 6.05 -1.64 39.54
CA ALA A 442 5.22 -0.59 38.96
C ALA A 442 3.75 -1.04 38.92
N GLU A 443 2.84 -0.07 38.85
CA GLU A 443 1.40 -0.34 38.74
C GLU A 443 1.07 -1.15 37.49
N TYR A 444 1.63 -0.76 36.35
CA TYR A 444 1.51 -1.50 35.11
C TYR A 444 2.66 -2.48 34.99
N ARG A 445 2.34 -3.77 35.03
CA ARG A 445 3.34 -4.85 34.91
C ARG A 445 2.86 -5.98 34.02
N LEU A 446 3.74 -6.43 33.14
CA LEU A 446 3.57 -7.65 32.38
C LEU A 446 4.17 -8.79 33.20
N GLU A 447 3.30 -9.51 33.91
CA GLU A 447 3.66 -10.55 34.87
C GLU A 447 3.51 -11.95 34.25
N PHE A 448 4.51 -12.81 34.42
CA PHE A 448 4.43 -14.21 34.04
C PHE A 448 3.82 -15.06 35.17
N ASP A 449 2.59 -15.53 34.98
CA ASP A 449 1.82 -16.28 35.99
C ASP A 449 2.14 -17.79 36.06
N GLY A 450 3.15 -18.23 35.31
CA GLY A 450 3.52 -19.64 35.15
C GLY A 450 2.89 -20.33 33.93
N CYS A 451 1.78 -19.80 33.41
CA CYS A 451 1.06 -20.33 32.23
C CYS A 451 1.13 -19.38 31.03
N GLY A 452 1.40 -18.09 31.26
CA GLY A 452 1.58 -17.07 30.24
C GLY A 452 1.78 -15.70 30.87
N HIS A 453 1.70 -14.64 30.05
CA HIS A 453 1.88 -13.27 30.54
C HIS A 453 0.53 -12.57 30.67
N VAL A 454 0.34 -11.85 31.77
CA VAL A 454 -0.85 -11.04 32.02
C VAL A 454 -0.41 -9.60 32.31
N LEU A 455 -1.02 -8.65 31.62
CA LEU A 455 -0.80 -7.23 31.87
C LEU A 455 -1.72 -6.75 33.00
N GLN A 456 -1.14 -6.42 34.14
CA GLN A 456 -1.83 -5.79 35.27
C GLN A 456 -1.82 -4.26 35.14
N PRO A 457 -2.82 -3.55 35.69
CA PRO A 457 -4.03 -4.07 36.34
C PRO A 457 -5.14 -4.43 35.34
N LEU A 458 -4.90 -4.33 34.03
CA LEU A 458 -5.92 -4.55 32.99
C LEU A 458 -6.44 -6.00 32.94
N GLY A 459 -5.67 -6.96 33.45
CA GLY A 459 -6.02 -8.38 33.46
C GLY A 459 -6.03 -9.03 32.07
N VAL A 460 -5.39 -8.39 31.08
CA VAL A 460 -5.36 -8.88 29.70
C VAL A 460 -4.21 -9.87 29.54
N ARG A 461 -4.51 -11.08 29.03
CA ARG A 461 -3.47 -12.06 28.70
C ARG A 461 -2.83 -11.72 27.36
N VAL A 462 -1.51 -11.62 27.36
CA VAL A 462 -0.70 -11.22 26.22
C VAL A 462 0.30 -12.34 25.91
N LEU A 463 0.51 -12.60 24.63
CA LEU A 463 1.64 -13.38 24.12
C LEU A 463 2.71 -12.39 23.67
N PRO A 464 3.71 -12.07 24.52
CA PRO A 464 4.62 -10.99 24.21
C PRO A 464 5.56 -11.33 23.06
N ILE A 465 5.92 -10.31 22.28
CA ILE A 465 6.92 -10.42 21.24
C ILE A 465 8.29 -10.45 21.88
N GLY A 466 9.08 -11.48 21.57
CA GLY A 466 10.49 -11.55 21.90
C GLY A 466 11.34 -11.57 20.64
N LEU A 467 12.41 -10.77 20.61
CA LEU A 467 13.37 -10.78 19.51
C LEU A 467 14.75 -11.23 19.97
N GLU A 468 15.30 -12.22 19.27
CA GLU A 468 16.69 -12.65 19.43
C GLU A 468 17.67 -11.64 18.84
N ARG A 469 18.90 -11.62 19.36
CA ARG A 469 19.96 -10.70 18.88
C ARG A 469 20.24 -10.86 17.39
N SER A 470 20.19 -12.09 16.88
CA SER A 470 20.39 -12.38 15.45
C SER A 470 19.31 -11.73 14.57
N VAL A 471 18.04 -11.80 15.01
CA VAL A 471 16.91 -11.20 14.27
C VAL A 471 17.04 -9.68 14.23
N VAL A 472 17.40 -9.05 15.36
CA VAL A 472 17.61 -7.60 15.40
C VAL A 472 18.77 -7.15 14.51
N ARG A 473 19.84 -7.95 14.42
CA ARG A 473 20.94 -7.69 13.47
C ARG A 473 20.49 -7.78 12.02
N SER A 474 19.67 -8.76 11.65
CA SER A 474 19.11 -8.86 10.29
C SER A 474 18.23 -7.66 9.96
N LEU A 475 17.34 -7.25 10.89
CA LEU A 475 16.51 -6.06 10.74
C LEU A 475 17.34 -4.78 10.62
N ARG A 476 18.40 -4.65 11.43
CA ARG A 476 19.32 -3.52 11.35
C ARG A 476 20.04 -3.48 10.00
N ALA A 477 20.52 -4.62 9.51
CA ALA A 477 21.14 -4.71 8.19
C ALA A 477 20.18 -4.25 7.08
N PHE A 478 18.92 -4.69 7.14
CA PHE A 478 17.86 -4.23 6.24
C PHE A 478 17.64 -2.71 6.27
N VAL A 479 17.55 -2.11 7.46
CA VAL A 479 17.34 -0.66 7.64
C VAL A 479 18.56 0.16 7.18
N VAL A 480 19.77 -0.32 7.44
CA VAL A 480 21.04 0.33 7.05
C VAL A 480 21.31 0.23 5.56
N GLU A 481 20.97 -0.89 4.92
CA GLU A 481 21.17 -1.08 3.47
C GLU A 481 20.44 -0.01 2.64
N ALA A 482 19.27 0.44 3.10
CA ALA A 482 18.48 1.47 2.46
C ALA A 482 19.17 2.85 2.38
N GLU A 483 20.20 3.10 3.21
CA GLU A 483 20.95 4.36 3.27
C GLU A 483 22.32 4.27 2.60
N GLN A 484 22.74 3.09 2.14
CA GLN A 484 24.03 2.95 1.44
C GLN A 484 24.03 3.82 0.18
N PRO A 485 25.14 4.47 -0.19
CA PRO A 485 25.22 5.28 -1.41
C PRO A 485 24.99 4.42 -2.66
N LEU A 486 24.43 5.01 -3.73
CA LEU A 486 24.35 4.29 -5.01
C LEU A 486 25.76 4.14 -5.58
N PRO A 487 26.17 2.92 -5.99
CA PRO A 487 27.36 2.77 -6.80
C PRO A 487 27.16 3.50 -8.13
N PHE A 488 28.19 4.24 -8.52
CA PHE A 488 28.29 4.87 -9.82
C PHE A 488 29.16 3.99 -10.71
N GLU A 489 28.61 3.58 -11.85
CA GLU A 489 29.37 2.90 -12.89
C GLU A 489 29.33 3.76 -14.16
N PRO A 490 30.49 4.29 -14.62
CA PRO A 490 30.52 5.10 -15.81
C PRO A 490 30.06 4.25 -16.99
N PRO A 491 29.01 4.66 -17.70
CA PRO A 491 28.42 3.85 -18.73
C PRO A 491 29.40 3.61 -19.89
N ALA A 492 29.53 2.35 -20.33
CA ALA A 492 30.31 2.00 -21.51
C ALA A 492 29.72 2.64 -22.78
N VAL A 493 30.57 3.17 -23.65
CA VAL A 493 30.20 3.81 -24.93
C VAL A 493 30.17 2.76 -26.03
N ASN A 494 29.06 2.70 -26.79
CA ASN A 494 28.94 1.89 -27.99
C ASN A 494 28.87 2.81 -29.21
N HIS A 495 29.66 2.51 -30.24
CA HIS A 495 29.70 3.30 -31.48
C HIS A 495 28.93 2.64 -32.64
N ALA A 496 28.34 1.47 -32.43
CA ALA A 496 27.53 0.81 -33.45
C ALA A 496 26.17 1.51 -33.59
N PRO A 497 25.61 1.59 -34.82
CA PRO A 497 24.23 2.06 -35.03
C PRO A 497 23.25 1.24 -34.21
N PHE A 498 22.22 1.90 -33.66
CA PHE A 498 21.18 1.22 -32.91
C PHE A 498 20.26 0.45 -33.86
N GLU A 499 20.15 -0.86 -33.64
CA GLU A 499 19.11 -1.70 -34.21
C GLU A 499 18.21 -2.19 -33.08
N GLU A 500 16.91 -2.01 -33.24
CA GLU A 500 15.94 -2.49 -32.27
C GLU A 500 15.90 -4.03 -32.29
N PRO A 501 16.02 -4.70 -31.12
CA PRO A 501 15.89 -6.15 -31.06
C PRO A 501 14.55 -6.62 -31.62
N GLU A 502 14.55 -7.73 -32.36
CA GLU A 502 13.29 -8.37 -32.77
C GLU A 502 12.57 -8.95 -31.54
N TRP A 503 11.27 -8.67 -31.41
CA TRP A 503 10.44 -9.19 -30.34
C TRP A 503 9.00 -9.43 -30.83
N SER A 504 8.31 -10.37 -30.19
CA SER A 504 6.92 -10.75 -30.51
C SER A 504 5.97 -10.45 -29.36
N LEU A 505 6.47 -10.50 -28.12
CA LEU A 505 5.72 -10.18 -26.92
C LEU A 505 6.55 -9.22 -26.06
N MET A 506 5.90 -8.21 -25.49
CA MET A 506 6.49 -7.27 -24.54
C MET A 506 5.76 -7.34 -23.21
N VAL A 507 6.51 -7.65 -22.15
CA VAL A 507 6.08 -7.50 -20.76
C VAL A 507 6.29 -6.06 -20.34
N ARG A 508 5.21 -5.31 -20.14
CA ARG A 508 5.27 -3.93 -19.66
C ARG A 508 5.51 -3.92 -18.16
N VAL A 509 6.63 -3.37 -17.73
CA VAL A 509 6.99 -3.20 -16.32
C VAL A 509 7.15 -1.74 -15.92
N LEU A 510 7.29 -0.80 -16.88
CA LEU A 510 7.41 0.65 -16.64
C LEU A 510 6.05 1.35 -16.51
N GLY A 511 5.19 0.81 -15.65
CA GLY A 511 3.84 1.28 -15.41
C GLY A 511 2.91 0.14 -15.05
N GLN A 512 1.69 0.16 -15.61
CA GLN A 512 0.73 -0.93 -15.37
C GLN A 512 1.23 -2.23 -16.00
N VAL A 513 1.27 -3.29 -15.20
CA VAL A 513 1.77 -4.60 -15.66
C VAL A 513 0.80 -5.26 -16.63
N GLU A 514 1.29 -5.55 -17.82
CA GLU A 514 0.59 -6.33 -18.84
C GLU A 514 1.58 -6.98 -19.81
N VAL A 515 1.11 -7.93 -20.62
CA VAL A 515 1.88 -8.47 -21.75
C VAL A 515 1.14 -8.12 -23.02
N VAL A 516 1.85 -7.56 -24.00
CA VAL A 516 1.28 -7.14 -25.30
C VAL A 516 2.06 -7.76 -26.46
N SER A 517 1.40 -8.01 -27.59
CA SER A 517 2.10 -8.39 -28.82
C SER A 517 2.74 -7.21 -29.52
N CYS A 518 3.59 -7.49 -30.52
CA CYS A 518 4.13 -6.47 -31.43
C CYS A 518 3.05 -5.67 -32.16
N ASP A 519 1.86 -6.26 -32.35
CA ASP A 519 0.70 -5.61 -32.95
C ASP A 519 -0.13 -4.78 -31.95
N GLY A 520 0.25 -4.80 -30.67
CA GLY A 520 -0.41 -4.06 -29.59
C GLY A 520 -1.60 -4.77 -28.95
N GLU A 521 -1.80 -6.06 -29.20
CA GLU A 521 -2.86 -6.84 -28.57
C GLU A 521 -2.44 -7.31 -27.15
N SER A 522 -3.27 -7.02 -26.13
CA SER A 522 -3.00 -7.44 -24.75
C SER A 522 -3.32 -8.92 -24.50
N VAL A 523 -2.42 -9.62 -23.83
CA VAL A 523 -2.58 -11.01 -23.41
C VAL A 523 -3.50 -11.12 -22.20
N ALA A 524 -4.65 -11.77 -22.38
CA ALA A 524 -5.56 -12.10 -21.29
C ALA A 524 -5.10 -13.38 -20.55
N PHE A 525 -4.66 -13.21 -19.30
CA PHE A 525 -4.32 -14.31 -18.40
C PHE A 525 -5.53 -14.73 -17.57
N ASP A 526 -5.79 -16.03 -17.54
CA ASP A 526 -6.93 -16.61 -16.79
C ASP A 526 -6.73 -16.51 -15.26
N ARG A 527 -5.48 -16.38 -14.80
CA ARG A 527 -5.10 -16.29 -13.38
C ARG A 527 -4.03 -15.23 -13.18
N SER A 528 -4.15 -14.44 -12.11
CA SER A 528 -3.17 -13.39 -11.75
C SER A 528 -1.74 -13.92 -11.60
N LYS A 529 -1.58 -15.13 -11.03
CA LYS A 529 -0.27 -15.78 -10.85
C LYS A 529 0.40 -16.19 -12.17
N ALA A 530 -0.34 -16.36 -13.26
CA ALA A 530 0.25 -16.66 -14.57
C ALA A 530 0.90 -15.42 -15.20
N LEU A 531 0.26 -14.24 -15.04
CA LEU A 531 0.87 -12.96 -15.41
C LEU A 531 2.09 -12.67 -14.53
N GLU A 532 1.96 -12.84 -13.20
CA GLU A 532 3.08 -12.64 -12.27
C GLU A 532 4.26 -13.56 -12.59
N LEU A 533 4.02 -14.81 -12.98
CA LEU A 533 5.08 -15.71 -13.43
C LEU A 533 5.79 -15.19 -14.68
N ALA A 534 5.05 -14.72 -15.70
CA ALA A 534 5.65 -14.18 -16.92
C ALA A 534 6.53 -12.95 -16.61
N VAL A 535 6.08 -12.10 -15.70
CA VAL A 535 6.83 -10.92 -15.21
C VAL A 535 8.06 -11.35 -14.42
N TRP A 536 7.91 -12.28 -13.47
CA TRP A 536 9.04 -12.79 -12.68
C TRP A 536 10.11 -13.40 -13.60
N LEU A 537 9.72 -14.21 -14.58
CA LEU A 537 10.63 -14.81 -15.55
C LEU A 537 11.36 -13.76 -16.41
N SER A 538 10.69 -12.67 -16.79
CA SER A 538 11.34 -11.61 -17.57
C SER A 538 12.37 -10.83 -16.76
N GLN A 539 12.20 -10.72 -15.43
CA GLN A 539 13.18 -10.10 -14.53
C GLN A 539 14.28 -11.07 -14.06
N HIS A 540 14.13 -12.39 -14.30
CA HIS A 540 15.03 -13.44 -13.79
C HIS A 540 15.60 -14.34 -14.89
N ARG A 541 15.85 -13.81 -16.09
CA ARG A 541 16.26 -14.63 -17.25
C ARG A 541 17.44 -15.56 -16.97
N GLU A 542 18.48 -15.04 -16.32
CA GLU A 542 19.72 -15.78 -16.06
C GLU A 542 19.60 -16.85 -14.96
N ARG A 543 18.59 -16.76 -14.08
CA ARG A 543 18.45 -17.61 -12.88
C ARG A 543 17.00 -18.05 -12.63
N SER A 544 16.27 -18.31 -13.71
CA SER A 544 14.85 -18.66 -13.67
C SER A 544 14.66 -20.13 -13.28
N THR A 545 14.58 -20.45 -11.99
CA THR A 545 14.27 -21.82 -11.53
C THR A 545 12.83 -21.97 -11.05
N ARG A 546 12.27 -23.18 -11.16
CA ARG A 546 10.94 -23.53 -10.63
C ARG A 546 10.83 -23.26 -9.14
N THR A 547 11.86 -23.64 -8.40
CA THR A 547 11.89 -23.44 -6.94
C THR A 547 11.94 -21.96 -6.58
N ALA A 548 12.79 -21.16 -7.21
CA ALA A 548 12.84 -19.71 -6.95
C ALA A 548 11.53 -19.00 -7.31
N ALA A 549 10.95 -19.30 -8.49
CA ALA A 549 9.66 -18.74 -8.89
C ALA A 549 8.55 -19.11 -7.89
N ARG A 550 8.52 -20.35 -7.42
CA ARG A 550 7.52 -20.82 -6.44
C ARG A 550 7.65 -20.10 -5.10
N THR A 551 8.88 -19.84 -4.64
CA THR A 551 9.14 -19.08 -3.41
C THR A 551 8.76 -17.61 -3.54
N ALA A 552 9.01 -16.99 -4.70
CA ALA A 552 8.69 -15.58 -4.93
C ALA A 552 7.19 -15.32 -5.10
N LEU A 553 6.47 -16.24 -5.75
CA LEU A 553 5.05 -16.05 -6.11
C LEU A 553 4.07 -16.42 -4.98
N TRP A 554 4.47 -17.15 -3.95
CA TRP A 554 3.54 -17.57 -2.89
C TRP A 554 4.16 -17.44 -1.50
N ASP A 555 3.37 -16.92 -0.56
CA ASP A 555 3.74 -16.80 0.86
C ASP A 555 3.83 -18.16 1.56
N LEU A 556 3.07 -19.14 1.06
CA LEU A 556 3.02 -20.49 1.60
C LEU A 556 3.45 -21.50 0.53
N GLU A 557 4.11 -22.57 0.96
CA GLU A 557 4.50 -23.63 0.04
C GLU A 557 3.31 -24.21 -0.72
N VAL A 558 3.37 -24.12 -2.05
CA VAL A 558 2.39 -24.73 -2.94
C VAL A 558 2.87 -26.07 -3.49
N ARG A 559 1.92 -26.96 -3.77
CA ARG A 559 2.18 -28.26 -4.41
C ARG A 559 2.68 -28.05 -5.84
N SER A 560 3.57 -28.93 -6.31
CA SER A 560 4.15 -28.88 -7.65
C SER A 560 3.11 -28.87 -8.78
N ALA A 561 1.98 -29.56 -8.59
CA ALA A 561 0.88 -29.58 -9.56
C ALA A 561 0.21 -28.20 -9.73
N THR A 562 0.07 -27.44 -8.64
CA THR A 562 -0.49 -26.07 -8.70
C THR A 562 0.43 -25.16 -9.51
N PHE A 563 1.74 -25.25 -9.25
CA PHE A 563 2.74 -24.49 -9.99
C PHE A 563 2.76 -24.87 -11.48
N ALA A 564 2.74 -26.16 -11.80
CA ALA A 564 2.69 -26.64 -13.18
C ALA A 564 1.47 -26.10 -13.96
N ASN A 565 0.30 -26.01 -13.30
CA ASN A 565 -0.88 -25.40 -13.90
C ASN A 565 -0.65 -23.92 -14.24
N VAL A 566 -0.01 -23.14 -13.35
CA VAL A 566 0.29 -21.73 -13.61
C VAL A 566 1.24 -21.57 -14.80
N VAL A 567 2.28 -22.41 -14.90
CA VAL A 567 3.20 -22.42 -16.05
C VAL A 567 2.46 -22.73 -17.35
N SER A 568 1.60 -23.76 -17.35
CA SER A 568 0.79 -24.14 -18.51
C SER A 568 -0.23 -23.06 -18.88
N ASP A 569 -0.81 -22.37 -17.91
CA ASP A 569 -1.74 -21.25 -18.14
C ASP A 569 -1.00 -20.07 -18.79
N ALA A 570 0.19 -19.71 -18.30
CA ALA A 570 1.01 -18.63 -18.87
C ALA A 570 1.38 -18.91 -20.34
N ARG A 571 1.89 -20.12 -20.63
CA ARG A 571 2.21 -20.54 -22.02
C ARG A 571 1.02 -20.42 -22.95
N ARG A 572 -0.13 -20.97 -22.53
CA ARG A 572 -1.36 -20.96 -23.33
C ARG A 572 -1.86 -19.53 -23.55
N ALA A 573 -1.85 -18.69 -22.52
CA ALA A 573 -2.27 -17.30 -22.64
C ALA A 573 -1.43 -16.53 -23.66
N MET A 574 -0.11 -16.63 -23.56
CA MET A 574 0.82 -15.97 -24.49
C MET A 574 0.68 -16.51 -25.93
N ALA A 575 0.58 -17.83 -26.09
CA ALA A 575 0.44 -18.47 -27.40
C ALA A 575 -0.90 -18.20 -28.10
N ARG A 576 -1.94 -17.75 -27.38
CA ARG A 576 -3.22 -17.34 -27.97
C ARG A 576 -3.11 -16.05 -28.77
N VAL A 577 -2.20 -15.17 -28.38
CA VAL A 577 -2.06 -13.82 -28.96
C VAL A 577 -0.91 -13.77 -29.97
N ALA A 578 0.23 -14.37 -29.65
CA ALA A 578 1.37 -14.47 -30.56
C ALA A 578 1.82 -15.93 -30.64
N GLU A 579 1.95 -16.46 -31.86
CA GLU A 579 2.50 -17.80 -32.07
C GLU A 579 4.02 -17.77 -31.83
N PRO A 580 4.57 -18.66 -30.99
CA PRO A 580 6.02 -18.78 -30.82
C PRO A 580 6.68 -19.24 -32.13
N PRO A 581 7.98 -18.98 -32.33
CA PRO A 581 8.73 -19.53 -33.45
C PRO A 581 8.54 -21.05 -33.60
N HIS A 582 8.59 -21.53 -34.84
CA HIS A 582 8.24 -22.92 -35.16
C HIS A 582 9.03 -23.95 -34.32
N GLY A 583 8.28 -24.76 -33.56
CA GLY A 583 8.85 -25.80 -32.72
C GLY A 583 9.29 -25.34 -31.32
N GLU A 584 9.08 -24.07 -30.99
CA GLU A 584 9.46 -23.47 -29.70
C GLU A 584 8.24 -23.20 -28.81
N GLU A 585 8.49 -22.88 -27.53
CA GLU A 585 7.46 -22.44 -26.59
C GLU A 585 7.93 -21.15 -25.90
N TRP A 586 7.01 -20.22 -25.62
CA TRP A 586 7.34 -18.97 -24.92
C TRP A 586 8.03 -19.17 -23.56
N ILE A 587 7.69 -20.25 -22.86
CA ILE A 587 8.39 -20.71 -21.66
C ILE A 587 8.83 -22.14 -21.95
N ALA A 588 10.12 -22.44 -22.08
CA ALA A 588 10.53 -23.76 -22.58
C ALA A 588 10.17 -24.88 -21.60
N ARG A 589 9.98 -26.10 -22.13
CA ARG A 589 9.85 -27.31 -21.32
C ARG A 589 11.22 -27.93 -21.10
N THR A 590 11.65 -27.93 -19.85
CA THR A 590 12.90 -28.50 -19.40
C THR A 590 12.65 -29.76 -18.57
N LEU A 591 13.63 -30.66 -18.56
CA LEU A 591 13.70 -31.78 -17.61
C LEU A 591 14.47 -31.38 -16.33
N THR A 592 14.93 -30.13 -16.25
CA THR A 592 15.65 -29.53 -15.14
C THR A 592 14.74 -28.60 -14.33
N GLU A 593 15.30 -27.99 -13.29
CA GLU A 593 14.64 -26.92 -12.54
C GLU A 593 14.53 -25.60 -13.34
N ASP A 594 15.14 -25.48 -14.51
CA ASP A 594 15.16 -24.23 -15.27
C ASP A 594 13.79 -23.93 -15.91
N LEU A 595 13.43 -22.66 -16.01
CA LEU A 595 12.22 -22.14 -16.66
C LEU A 595 12.58 -21.01 -17.62
N PRO A 596 13.36 -21.28 -18.68
CA PRO A 596 13.82 -20.23 -19.56
C PRO A 596 12.64 -19.60 -20.32
N LEU A 597 12.61 -18.27 -20.31
CA LEU A 597 11.70 -17.45 -21.10
C LEU A 597 12.33 -17.19 -22.47
N HIS A 598 11.53 -17.31 -23.53
CA HIS A 598 12.01 -17.15 -24.90
C HIS A 598 12.55 -15.72 -25.16
N PRO A 599 13.65 -15.54 -25.93
CA PRO A 599 14.28 -14.22 -26.14
C PRO A 599 13.40 -13.15 -26.80
N GLN A 600 12.47 -13.55 -27.69
CA GLN A 600 11.50 -12.62 -28.30
C GLN A 600 10.36 -12.18 -27.37
N VAL A 601 10.32 -12.67 -26.13
CA VAL A 601 9.51 -12.08 -25.07
C VAL A 601 10.41 -11.09 -24.36
N VAL A 602 10.28 -9.81 -24.63
CA VAL A 602 11.12 -8.72 -24.06
C VAL A 602 10.35 -7.93 -23.00
N THR A 603 10.99 -6.97 -22.36
CA THR A 603 10.36 -5.95 -21.52
C THR A 603 10.55 -4.56 -22.11
N ASP A 604 9.63 -3.65 -21.81
CA ASP A 604 9.80 -2.23 -22.09
C ASP A 604 11.09 -1.66 -21.47
N ALA A 605 11.46 -2.14 -20.29
CA ALA A 605 12.72 -1.83 -19.62
C ALA A 605 13.96 -2.30 -20.38
N GLU A 606 13.98 -3.53 -20.91
CA GLU A 606 15.09 -4.03 -21.73
C GLU A 606 15.27 -3.18 -23.00
N LEU A 607 14.17 -2.82 -23.65
CA LEU A 607 14.19 -1.96 -24.84
C LEU A 607 14.65 -0.53 -24.52
N LEU A 608 14.27 0.01 -23.37
CA LEU A 608 14.76 1.31 -22.90
C LEU A 608 16.26 1.24 -22.56
N ALA A 609 16.70 0.20 -21.86
CA ALA A 609 18.10 0.00 -21.51
C ALA A 609 18.99 -0.13 -22.75
N ALA A 610 18.54 -0.87 -23.77
CA ALA A 610 19.25 -0.98 -25.05
C ALA A 610 19.40 0.38 -25.75
N ARG A 611 18.35 1.19 -25.76
CA ARG A 611 18.40 2.57 -26.31
C ARG A 611 19.31 3.50 -25.53
N VAL A 612 19.27 3.44 -24.20
CA VAL A 612 20.19 4.19 -23.35
C VAL A 612 21.63 3.79 -23.62
N ALA A 613 21.91 2.50 -23.77
CA ALA A 613 23.24 2.02 -24.11
C ALA A 613 23.71 2.53 -25.49
N ALA A 614 22.81 2.56 -26.48
CA ALA A 614 23.14 2.96 -27.84
C ALA A 614 23.27 4.48 -28.02
N ALA A 615 22.48 5.30 -27.30
CA ALA A 615 22.54 6.76 -27.39
C ALA A 615 23.84 7.37 -26.81
N ARG A 616 24.62 6.56 -26.09
CA ARG A 616 25.90 6.98 -25.50
C ARG A 616 26.92 7.25 -26.58
N GLY A 617 27.49 8.45 -26.56
CA GLY A 617 28.48 8.88 -27.56
C GLY A 617 27.87 9.31 -28.91
N CYS A 618 26.56 9.10 -29.13
CA CYS A 618 25.87 9.66 -30.29
C CYS A 618 25.79 11.20 -30.19
N PRO A 619 25.83 11.91 -31.34
CA PRO A 619 25.43 13.31 -31.43
C PRO A 619 24.04 13.56 -30.84
N HIS A 620 23.78 14.79 -30.39
CA HIS A 620 22.53 15.13 -29.70
C HIS A 620 21.26 14.75 -30.48
N HIS A 621 21.21 14.98 -31.80
CA HIS A 621 20.03 14.67 -32.63
C HIS A 621 19.78 13.17 -32.74
N GLU A 622 20.81 12.38 -33.00
CA GLU A 622 20.73 10.92 -33.11
C GLU A 622 20.35 10.29 -31.76
N ALA A 623 20.96 10.76 -30.66
CA ALA A 623 20.58 10.34 -29.32
C ALA A 623 19.11 10.64 -29.00
N ILE A 624 18.58 11.77 -29.47
CA ILE A 624 17.16 12.12 -29.32
C ILE A 624 16.27 11.11 -30.07
N GLU A 625 16.61 10.80 -31.34
CA GLU A 625 15.86 9.84 -32.16
C GLU A 625 15.86 8.43 -31.55
N VAL A 626 16.99 8.00 -30.99
CA VAL A 626 17.12 6.69 -30.33
C VAL A 626 16.35 6.63 -29.00
N LEU A 627 16.48 7.64 -28.14
CA LEU A 627 15.93 7.60 -26.77
C LEU A 627 14.43 7.86 -26.72
N ARG A 628 13.89 8.76 -27.56
CA ARG A 628 12.49 9.19 -27.48
C ARG A 628 11.49 8.02 -27.52
N PRO A 629 11.58 7.06 -28.47
CA PRO A 629 10.66 5.92 -28.51
C PRO A 629 10.72 5.05 -27.24
N GLY A 630 11.88 4.93 -26.61
CA GLY A 630 12.01 4.19 -25.34
C GLY A 630 11.25 4.85 -24.20
N LEU A 631 11.32 6.19 -24.10
CA LEU A 631 10.60 6.95 -23.08
C LEU A 631 9.08 6.98 -23.32
N GLU A 632 8.61 6.77 -24.55
CA GLU A 632 7.18 6.65 -24.87
C GLU A 632 6.53 5.40 -24.25
N LEU A 633 7.33 4.36 -23.94
CA LEU A 633 6.86 3.16 -23.27
C LEU A 633 6.55 3.38 -21.78
N ILE A 634 7.06 4.47 -21.19
CA ILE A 634 6.83 4.79 -19.78
C ILE A 634 5.37 5.20 -19.57
N THR A 635 4.63 4.39 -18.82
CA THR A 635 3.24 4.66 -18.48
C THR A 635 3.02 5.00 -17.00
N GLY A 636 4.00 4.77 -16.13
CA GLY A 636 3.95 5.20 -14.73
C GLY A 636 5.04 4.58 -13.88
N LEU A 637 4.81 4.53 -12.57
CA LEU A 637 5.69 3.83 -11.62
C LEU A 637 5.84 2.36 -12.02
N PRO A 638 7.06 1.77 -11.96
CA PRO A 638 7.24 0.37 -12.25
C PRO A 638 6.31 -0.53 -11.43
N PHE A 639 5.82 -1.58 -12.06
CA PHE A 639 4.90 -2.57 -11.48
C PHE A 639 3.57 -2.01 -10.93
N SER A 640 3.15 -0.81 -11.37
CA SER A 640 1.92 -0.17 -10.93
C SER A 640 0.69 -1.08 -11.08
N GLY A 641 -0.17 -1.06 -10.07
CA GLY A 641 -1.39 -1.88 -10.03
C GLY A 641 -1.16 -3.34 -9.62
N THR A 642 0.03 -3.70 -9.15
CA THR A 642 0.34 -5.04 -8.62
C THR A 642 0.83 -4.97 -7.18
N ASN A 643 0.77 -6.12 -6.47
CA ASN A 643 1.28 -6.29 -5.11
C ASN A 643 2.31 -7.43 -5.08
N TYR A 644 3.20 -7.48 -6.08
CA TYR A 644 4.27 -8.49 -6.13
C TYR A 644 5.27 -8.21 -5.01
N LEU A 645 5.44 -9.15 -4.08
CA LEU A 645 6.27 -8.91 -2.88
C LEU A 645 7.77 -8.82 -3.22
N TRP A 646 8.20 -9.58 -4.22
CA TRP A 646 9.60 -9.74 -4.60
C TRP A 646 10.19 -8.51 -5.29
N THR A 647 9.38 -7.64 -5.92
CA THR A 647 9.89 -6.54 -6.76
C THR A 647 10.69 -5.51 -5.98
N ASP A 648 10.26 -5.17 -4.76
CA ASP A 648 11.00 -4.26 -3.89
C ASP A 648 12.10 -4.99 -3.12
N ALA A 649 11.82 -6.21 -2.64
CA ALA A 649 12.74 -7.01 -1.85
C ALA A 649 14.01 -7.43 -2.62
N GLU A 650 13.89 -7.65 -3.93
CA GLU A 650 15.01 -7.99 -4.82
C GLU A 650 15.58 -6.74 -5.52
N GLY A 651 15.01 -5.55 -5.29
CA GLY A 651 15.51 -4.27 -5.82
C GLY A 651 15.09 -3.93 -7.25
N HIS A 652 14.27 -4.76 -7.92
CA HIS A 652 13.79 -4.54 -9.30
C HIS A 652 13.04 -3.22 -9.45
N SER A 653 12.13 -2.89 -8.54
CA SER A 653 11.39 -1.61 -8.60
C SER A 653 12.34 -0.41 -8.61
N SER A 654 13.35 -0.43 -7.72
CA SER A 654 14.31 0.67 -7.57
C SER A 654 15.25 0.76 -8.79
N ALA A 655 15.71 -0.38 -9.32
CA ALA A 655 16.53 -0.44 -10.53
C ALA A 655 15.79 0.14 -11.75
N LEU A 656 14.52 -0.23 -11.93
CA LEU A 656 13.69 0.27 -13.03
C LEU A 656 13.37 1.77 -12.90
N VAL A 657 13.18 2.27 -11.67
CA VAL A 657 13.04 3.72 -11.42
C VAL A 657 14.30 4.45 -11.88
N LEU A 658 15.49 3.99 -11.49
CA LEU A 658 16.77 4.60 -11.89
C LEU A 658 16.98 4.58 -13.41
N LEU A 659 16.65 3.45 -14.07
CA LEU A 659 16.72 3.35 -15.52
C LEU A 659 15.83 4.41 -16.19
N ALA A 660 14.57 4.50 -15.77
CA ALA A 660 13.60 5.40 -16.37
C ALA A 660 13.92 6.89 -16.11
N THR A 661 14.30 7.25 -14.88
CA THR A 661 14.67 8.63 -14.55
C THR A 661 16.00 9.01 -15.18
N GLY A 662 16.98 8.11 -15.19
CA GLY A 662 18.27 8.30 -15.86
C GLY A 662 18.12 8.54 -17.36
N ALA A 663 17.32 7.73 -18.05
CA ALA A 663 17.02 7.91 -19.47
C ALA A 663 16.31 9.25 -19.75
N ALA A 664 15.39 9.65 -18.88
CA ALA A 664 14.69 10.93 -18.97
C ALA A 664 15.64 12.13 -18.78
N ILE A 665 16.57 12.05 -17.82
CA ILE A 665 17.61 13.07 -17.60
C ILE A 665 18.50 13.16 -18.84
N GLU A 666 18.99 12.03 -19.36
CA GLU A 666 19.86 12.03 -20.54
C GLU A 666 19.17 12.67 -21.74
N LEU A 667 17.93 12.27 -22.05
CA LEU A 667 17.17 12.84 -23.16
C LEU A 667 16.90 14.34 -22.95
N ALA A 668 16.55 14.75 -21.73
CA ALA A 668 16.36 16.17 -21.40
C ALA A 668 17.63 16.99 -21.55
N HIS A 669 18.81 16.47 -21.19
CA HIS A 669 20.09 17.12 -21.46
C HIS A 669 20.34 17.27 -22.96
N ARG A 670 20.02 16.25 -23.77
CA ARG A 670 20.17 16.35 -25.24
C ARG A 670 19.27 17.44 -25.82
N TYR A 671 18.01 17.51 -25.37
CA TYR A 671 17.07 18.56 -25.78
C TYR A 671 17.52 19.96 -25.38
N LEU A 672 17.99 20.11 -24.15
CA LEU A 672 18.50 21.39 -23.66
C LEU A 672 19.72 21.86 -24.47
N ALA A 673 20.62 20.93 -24.83
CA ALA A 673 21.82 21.23 -25.62
C ALA A 673 21.50 21.74 -27.04
N VAL A 674 20.41 21.25 -27.66
CA VAL A 674 19.95 21.72 -28.98
C VAL A 674 18.96 22.90 -28.89
N GLY A 675 18.64 23.36 -27.67
CA GLY A 675 17.73 24.48 -27.43
C GLY A 675 16.24 24.15 -27.56
N ASP A 676 15.86 22.87 -27.63
CA ASP A 676 14.46 22.43 -27.68
C ASP A 676 13.88 22.28 -26.27
N VAL A 677 13.37 23.40 -25.76
CA VAL A 677 12.77 23.45 -24.42
C VAL A 677 11.48 22.64 -24.30
N ASP A 678 10.69 22.50 -25.37
CA ASP A 678 9.46 21.71 -25.30
C ASP A 678 9.80 20.21 -25.18
N GLY A 679 10.86 19.77 -25.86
CA GLY A 679 11.49 18.46 -25.67
C GLY A 679 11.95 18.22 -24.23
N VAL A 680 12.56 19.21 -23.57
CA VAL A 680 12.95 19.11 -22.14
C VAL A 680 11.73 18.84 -21.26
N PHE A 681 10.63 19.59 -21.43
CA PHE A 681 9.42 19.38 -20.63
C PHE A 681 8.76 18.03 -20.89
N TRP A 682 8.77 17.57 -22.13
CA TRP A 682 8.26 16.24 -22.47
C TRP A 682 9.09 15.13 -21.80
N ALA A 683 10.42 15.16 -21.95
CA ALA A 683 11.32 14.14 -21.39
C ALA A 683 11.26 14.11 -19.86
N THR A 684 11.38 15.28 -19.22
CA THR A 684 11.28 15.39 -17.76
C THR A 684 9.89 15.02 -17.24
N GLY A 685 8.84 15.27 -18.02
CA GLY A 685 7.48 14.81 -17.72
C GLY A 685 7.39 13.28 -17.62
N GLN A 686 8.08 12.52 -18.49
CA GLN A 686 8.10 11.06 -18.40
C GLN A 686 8.81 10.57 -17.13
N GLY A 687 9.98 11.12 -16.81
CA GLY A 687 10.69 10.75 -15.57
C GLY A 687 9.91 11.12 -14.30
N LEU A 688 9.24 12.28 -14.27
CA LEU A 688 8.44 12.72 -13.12
C LEU A 688 7.13 11.94 -12.96
N ARG A 689 6.64 11.24 -13.99
CA ARG A 689 5.55 10.25 -13.87
C ARG A 689 5.99 8.99 -13.12
N VAL A 690 7.28 8.64 -13.21
CA VAL A 690 7.87 7.49 -12.52
C VAL A 690 8.18 7.87 -11.08
N LEU A 691 8.93 8.95 -10.88
CA LEU A 691 9.33 9.42 -9.55
C LEU A 691 9.05 10.92 -9.41
N SER A 692 7.98 11.23 -8.67
CA SER A 692 7.65 12.62 -8.33
C SER A 692 8.73 13.23 -7.43
N GLY A 693 9.08 14.49 -7.73
CA GLY A 693 10.08 15.23 -6.96
C GLY A 693 11.52 14.79 -7.18
N HIS A 694 11.82 14.06 -8.27
CA HIS A 694 13.21 13.77 -8.64
C HIS A 694 14.00 15.05 -8.89
N GLU A 695 15.14 15.20 -8.24
CA GLU A 695 15.79 16.50 -8.06
C GLU A 695 16.39 17.03 -9.37
N GLU A 696 17.13 16.21 -10.14
CA GLU A 696 17.73 16.67 -11.41
C GLU A 696 16.69 16.96 -12.50
N LEU A 697 15.58 16.20 -12.56
CA LEU A 697 14.48 16.47 -13.49
C LEU A 697 13.83 17.83 -13.22
N ILE A 698 13.63 18.18 -11.94
CA ILE A 698 13.14 19.50 -11.55
C ILE A 698 14.17 20.58 -11.90
N ALA A 699 15.46 20.34 -11.63
CA ALA A 699 16.54 21.26 -11.98
C ALA A 699 16.56 21.58 -13.49
N LEU A 700 16.37 20.56 -14.34
CA LEU A 700 16.32 20.73 -15.79
C LEU A 700 15.14 21.58 -16.25
N ARG A 701 13.96 21.38 -15.65
CA ARG A 701 12.77 22.21 -15.94
C ARG A 701 13.01 23.67 -15.52
N MET A 702 13.62 23.90 -14.36
CA MET A 702 13.99 25.24 -13.91
C MET A 702 14.98 25.92 -14.86
N ARG A 703 16.03 25.21 -15.29
CA ARG A 703 17.02 25.71 -16.27
C ARG A 703 16.36 26.04 -17.62
N ALA A 704 15.45 25.20 -18.08
CA ALA A 704 14.69 25.40 -19.31
C ALA A 704 13.80 26.66 -19.28
N HIS A 705 13.08 26.92 -18.17
CA HIS A 705 12.36 28.18 -17.98
C HIS A 705 13.30 29.38 -17.92
N ALA A 706 14.42 29.27 -17.21
CA ALA A 706 15.40 30.34 -17.11
C ALA A 706 16.03 30.70 -18.46
N GLN A 707 16.30 29.72 -19.34
CA GLN A 707 16.79 29.95 -20.70
C GLN A 707 15.81 30.77 -21.55
N ARG A 708 14.49 30.67 -21.28
CA ARG A 708 13.44 31.51 -21.90
C ARG A 708 13.24 32.86 -21.18
N GLY A 709 13.96 33.13 -20.07
CA GLY A 709 13.75 34.31 -19.22
C GLY A 709 12.48 34.25 -18.37
N ASP A 710 11.85 33.08 -18.26
CA ASP A 710 10.58 32.89 -17.55
C ASP A 710 10.79 32.61 -16.05
N LEU A 711 11.00 33.66 -15.27
CA LEU A 711 11.18 33.55 -13.82
C LEU A 711 9.92 33.10 -13.09
N ALA A 712 8.73 33.27 -13.68
CA ALA A 712 7.48 32.78 -13.09
C ALA A 712 7.41 31.26 -13.20
N GLY A 713 7.79 30.70 -14.35
CA GLY A 713 7.95 29.27 -14.56
C GLY A 713 8.94 28.63 -13.58
N VAL A 714 10.10 29.27 -13.34
CA VAL A 714 11.06 28.78 -12.32
C VAL A 714 10.44 28.66 -10.93
N ARG A 715 9.62 29.64 -10.51
CA ARG A 715 8.91 29.59 -9.22
C ARG A 715 7.84 28.49 -9.20
N HIS A 716 7.11 28.32 -10.29
CA HIS A 716 6.09 27.29 -10.39
C HIS A 716 6.67 25.88 -10.25
N GLU A 717 7.81 25.60 -10.90
CA GLU A 717 8.50 24.32 -10.78
C GLU A 717 8.99 24.06 -9.35
N TRP A 718 9.51 25.09 -8.67
CA TRP A 718 9.88 25.02 -7.27
C TRP A 718 8.70 24.69 -6.35
N GLU A 719 7.58 25.39 -6.50
CA GLU A 719 6.36 25.14 -5.72
C GLU A 719 5.78 23.74 -6.01
N SER A 720 5.94 23.24 -7.23
CA SER A 720 5.56 21.87 -7.60
C SER A 720 6.44 20.83 -6.89
N TYR A 721 7.74 21.10 -6.78
CA TYR A 721 8.67 20.27 -6.01
C TYR A 721 8.32 20.28 -4.51
N GLU A 722 8.05 21.44 -3.90
CA GLU A 722 7.61 21.53 -2.50
C GLU A 722 6.31 20.74 -2.26
N ARG A 723 5.34 20.85 -3.18
CA ARG A 723 4.11 20.05 -3.10
C ARG A 723 4.38 18.55 -3.23
N ALA A 724 5.33 18.14 -4.06
CA ALA A 724 5.70 16.74 -4.22
C ALA A 724 6.37 16.18 -2.94
N LEU A 725 7.20 16.98 -2.27
CA LEU A 725 7.78 16.61 -0.97
C LEU A 725 6.69 16.53 0.12
N ALA A 726 5.79 17.52 0.17
CA ALA A 726 4.73 17.55 1.18
C ALA A 726 3.64 16.47 0.97
N ALA A 727 3.44 16.02 -0.27
CA ALA A 727 2.50 14.94 -0.58
C ALA A 727 3.03 13.55 -0.20
N ASP A 728 4.32 13.43 0.09
CA ASP A 728 4.94 12.18 0.51
C ASP A 728 4.75 12.00 2.04
N PRO A 729 3.88 11.06 2.49
CA PRO A 729 3.47 10.97 3.89
C PRO A 729 4.61 10.70 4.87
N TRP A 730 5.77 10.30 4.35
CA TRP A 730 6.91 9.85 5.14
C TRP A 730 8.22 10.57 4.79
N ALA A 731 8.23 11.55 3.87
CA ALA A 731 9.45 12.29 3.55
C ALA A 731 9.74 13.39 4.57
N ALA A 732 11.01 13.57 4.93
CA ALA A 732 11.46 14.80 5.57
C ALA A 732 11.15 15.99 4.64
N ALA A 733 10.48 17.02 5.18
CA ALA A 733 9.95 18.15 4.40
C ALA A 733 11.03 19.11 3.85
N GLU A 734 12.32 18.79 3.98
CA GLU A 734 13.41 19.69 3.61
C GLU A 734 13.80 19.55 2.13
N PRO A 735 13.76 20.66 1.35
CA PRO A 735 14.22 20.70 -0.03
C PRO A 735 15.72 20.38 -0.17
N ALA A 736 16.08 19.73 -1.27
CA ALA A 736 17.48 19.41 -1.56
C ALA A 736 18.38 20.66 -1.64
N PRO A 737 19.56 20.68 -0.98
CA PRO A 737 20.47 21.81 -1.02
C PRO A 737 20.85 22.25 -2.44
N LYS A 738 21.01 21.29 -3.37
CA LYS A 738 21.33 21.58 -4.79
C LYS A 738 20.23 22.38 -5.48
N LEU A 739 18.95 22.04 -5.23
CA LEU A 739 17.82 22.77 -5.78
C LEU A 739 17.62 24.13 -5.10
N VAL A 740 17.85 24.24 -3.79
CA VAL A 740 17.83 25.54 -3.08
C VAL A 740 18.86 26.49 -3.67
N ALA A 741 20.08 25.99 -3.91
CA ALA A 741 21.15 26.77 -4.52
C ALA A 741 20.79 27.20 -5.95
N LEU A 742 20.29 26.27 -6.78
CA LEU A 742 19.85 26.56 -8.15
C LEU A 742 18.72 27.60 -8.18
N ARG A 743 17.73 27.48 -7.29
CA ARG A 743 16.66 28.48 -7.16
C ARG A 743 17.24 29.87 -6.89
N ARG A 744 18.18 29.96 -5.95
CA ARG A 744 18.83 31.22 -5.60
C ARG A 744 19.60 31.79 -6.80
N GLU A 745 20.34 30.96 -7.51
CA GLU A 745 21.07 31.35 -8.71
C GLU A 745 20.13 31.91 -9.80
N LEU A 746 19.09 31.15 -10.16
CA LEU A 746 18.20 31.50 -11.27
C LEU A 746 17.26 32.68 -10.96
N LEU A 747 16.90 32.90 -9.69
CA LEU A 747 16.02 34.00 -9.29
C LEU A 747 16.77 35.25 -8.81
N SER A 748 18.10 35.18 -8.67
CA SER A 748 18.91 36.36 -8.37
C SER A 748 18.94 37.26 -9.60
N PRO A 749 18.74 38.58 -9.45
CA PRO A 749 18.93 39.50 -10.56
C PRO A 749 20.40 39.42 -10.99
N MET A 750 20.66 38.88 -12.19
CA MET A 750 22.00 38.93 -12.77
C MET A 750 22.47 40.40 -12.77
N VAL A 751 23.52 40.69 -12.01
CA VAL A 751 24.33 41.88 -12.25
C VAL A 751 24.87 41.72 -13.66
N ARG A 752 24.29 42.44 -14.62
CA ARG A 752 24.83 42.52 -15.98
C ARG A 752 26.17 43.22 -15.89
N THR A 753 27.26 42.46 -15.78
CA THR A 753 28.60 42.97 -16.06
C THR A 753 28.64 43.20 -17.57
N THR A 754 28.38 44.44 -17.97
CA THR A 754 28.70 44.93 -19.32
C THR A 754 30.21 44.84 -19.50
N ALA A 755 30.66 44.00 -20.44
CA ALA A 755 31.97 44.09 -21.08
C ALA A 755 31.73 44.09 -22.58
#